data_AF-A0A9D5HRT9-F1
#
_entry.id   AF-A0A9D5HRT9-F1
#
_cell.length_a   1.000
_cell.length_b   1.000
_cell.length_c   1.000
_cell.angle_alpha   90.00
_cell.angle_beta   90.00
_cell.angle_gamma   90.00
#
_symmetry.space_group_name_H-M   'P 1'
#
loop_
_entity.id
_entity.type
_entity.pdbx_description
1 polymer ?
#
loop_
_entity_poly.entity_id
_entity_poly.type
_entity_poly.pdbx_seq_one_letter_code
_entity_poly.pdbx_strand_id
1 'polypeptide(L)'
;MVFSAVLRPILSFKSHSPLNFSIKSNFSQHCCLTHTQKHGFFVLPKVQKSRNHPLEMNSVLSKLNSNINHGEDEVTDPAAASLKRLFTNIQKLEEKMIEDSIPMKDIESNTNLEILESDLQMALAALMKKDQDLQDAEKRILLDHAKLNRTKQDLEIQEREIISALSNQRKMEEDLKKANNDLASQSKQIEDLKFLVEEQEKKIATSRSALLQKEDDLDKLRNELLNKSEEAEVMNTEVQFRNHLISETNQIIREQEAKIKVLEREVSEKEQNLAESLQLKKEEEDRLKSMETILEKKAIEWLSSQEELEKLKAQASKNMNDVKEAAHDFERIQVLLAKVRSELISSQESLVFSCRKLEEQAQQMERQLSNLSEQKLLLISHAQALEDAQSDFEDERSRLRAAQDKLTELEMQLLSNRELIEKFQGELTKERAAVEHGTQEITLLKKNLLQKEFEYSHTQKLLQAKESELVEAQLQIQHMESEQASLQLIVQEKDADLEDAKKVLAGVNNDISELKVLLNTKEAELIQATMKLWEKEDHILMMQNDLDGVNYKFSEAASIVERIANLTNTLAVAAHDKDNSAASMMDEVGQTPEMVHDTDPRTQKQLETELRMMRELLEAKEVDFLAAQRALELKDEELNAVLRRWEVREKEFERMKEELWEDTDGLKKLYSLAQERIRDKTVGDLAIEKLQMEASQLGAEAAMSAMRKLADLTKELLEQNDRSMEIVKDVEINDVSCNSITMRTGGLEEAEKEVSRLFCLTEQLVKDAGFKDTELSL
;
A
#
# COMPACT_ATOMS: atom_id res chain seq x y z
N MET A 1 -40.65 34.07 -46.38
CA MET A 1 -39.78 32.88 -46.49
C MET A 1 -40.23 31.96 -45.35
N VAL A 2 -41.04 30.91 -45.54
CA VAL A 2 -40.95 29.75 -46.46
C VAL A 2 -39.76 28.86 -46.04
N PHE A 3 -39.92 27.61 -45.59
CA PHE A 3 -41.08 26.68 -45.57
C PHE A 3 -41.37 26.09 -44.17
N SER A 4 -42.42 25.25 -44.09
CA SER A 4 -42.98 24.62 -42.90
C SER A 4 -42.37 23.25 -42.53
N ALA A 5 -42.72 22.80 -41.33
CA ALA A 5 -42.54 21.47 -40.74
C ALA A 5 -43.00 20.26 -41.59
N VAL A 6 -42.79 19.04 -41.03
CA VAL A 6 -43.69 17.85 -40.99
C VAL A 6 -42.97 16.48 -41.15
N LEU A 7 -43.37 15.49 -40.32
CA LEU A 7 -43.22 14.01 -40.39
C LEU A 7 -41.86 13.27 -40.24
N ARG A 8 -41.86 12.33 -39.27
CA ARG A 8 -41.21 11.00 -39.20
C ARG A 8 -42.07 9.96 -39.98
N PRO A 9 -41.78 8.63 -40.10
CA PRO A 9 -40.59 7.82 -39.71
C PRO A 9 -40.19 6.72 -40.76
N ILE A 10 -39.43 5.68 -40.34
CA ILE A 10 -39.37 4.26 -40.83
C ILE A 10 -38.31 3.83 -41.91
N LEU A 11 -37.43 2.91 -41.47
CA LEU A 11 -36.68 1.79 -42.12
C LEU A 11 -36.06 1.87 -43.54
N SER A 12 -34.75 1.56 -43.64
CA SER A 12 -34.10 0.73 -44.68
C SER A 12 -32.61 0.46 -44.34
N PHE A 13 -32.23 -0.64 -43.68
CA PHE A 13 -31.81 -1.93 -44.26
C PHE A 13 -30.70 -1.91 -45.34
N LYS A 14 -29.44 -2.11 -44.90
CA LYS A 14 -28.34 -2.84 -45.59
C LYS A 14 -27.21 -3.07 -44.58
N SER A 15 -26.77 -4.27 -44.17
CA SER A 15 -26.73 -5.62 -44.76
C SER A 15 -25.58 -5.87 -45.76
N HIS A 16 -24.35 -6.03 -45.25
CA HIS A 16 -23.28 -6.76 -45.94
C HIS A 16 -22.48 -7.66 -44.98
N SER A 17 -22.98 -8.88 -44.84
CA SER A 17 -22.18 -10.10 -44.71
C SER A 17 -22.37 -10.90 -46.03
N PRO A 18 -21.79 -12.09 -46.24
CA PRO A 18 -20.75 -12.79 -45.48
C PRO A 18 -19.57 -13.23 -46.38
N LEU A 19 -18.63 -14.03 -45.85
CA LEU A 19 -18.43 -15.42 -46.30
C LEU A 19 -17.23 -16.11 -45.62
N ASN A 20 -17.44 -17.34 -45.19
CA ASN A 20 -16.35 -18.28 -44.92
C ASN A 20 -15.77 -18.79 -46.25
N PHE A 21 -14.46 -19.03 -46.28
CA PHE A 21 -13.90 -20.07 -47.16
C PHE A 21 -12.83 -20.85 -46.41
N SER A 22 -13.10 -22.13 -46.19
CA SER A 22 -12.08 -23.13 -45.88
C SER A 22 -11.82 -23.95 -47.13
N ILE A 23 -10.56 -24.26 -47.42
CA ILE A 23 -10.11 -25.60 -47.82
C ILE A 23 -8.58 -25.70 -47.80
N LYS A 24 -8.13 -26.89 -47.40
CA LYS A 24 -6.78 -27.46 -47.33
C LYS A 24 -5.88 -27.07 -48.54
N SER A 25 -4.56 -27.02 -48.44
CA SER A 25 -3.77 -28.18 -47.98
C SER A 25 -2.28 -27.91 -47.68
N ASN A 26 -1.78 -28.70 -46.72
CA ASN A 26 -0.46 -29.33 -46.63
C ASN A 26 0.80 -28.57 -47.07
N PHE A 27 1.65 -28.25 -46.10
CA PHE A 27 2.98 -28.88 -46.06
C PHE A 27 3.25 -29.44 -44.66
N SER A 28 4.11 -30.45 -44.55
CA SER A 28 4.29 -31.26 -43.34
C SER A 28 5.67 -31.10 -42.74
N GLN A 29 5.76 -30.99 -41.41
CA GLN A 29 6.64 -31.84 -40.60
C GLN A 29 6.27 -31.80 -39.12
N HIS A 30 6.18 -32.97 -38.49
CA HIS A 30 6.28 -33.11 -37.04
C HIS A 30 7.74 -33.00 -36.62
N CYS A 31 8.01 -32.34 -35.49
CA CYS A 31 8.75 -32.99 -34.40
C CYS A 31 8.60 -32.23 -33.08
N CYS A 32 8.63 -32.95 -31.97
CA CYS A 32 8.84 -32.35 -30.65
C CYS A 32 10.33 -32.04 -30.48
N LEU A 33 10.67 -30.88 -29.91
CA LEU A 33 12.00 -30.68 -29.30
C LEU A 33 11.92 -29.56 -28.26
N THR A 34 12.22 -29.90 -27.00
CA THR A 34 12.47 -28.95 -25.93
C THR A 34 13.77 -28.20 -26.22
N HIS A 35 13.74 -26.87 -26.33
CA HIS A 35 14.97 -26.08 -26.41
C HIS A 35 14.94 -24.89 -25.45
N THR A 36 15.45 -25.10 -24.24
CA THR A 36 15.92 -24.01 -23.39
C THR A 36 17.07 -23.30 -24.09
N GLN A 37 16.93 -22.00 -24.41
CA GLN A 37 17.98 -21.25 -25.08
C GLN A 37 18.71 -20.33 -24.09
N LYS A 38 19.63 -20.91 -23.31
CA LYS A 38 20.64 -20.14 -22.57
C LYS A 38 21.51 -19.37 -23.55
N HIS A 39 21.65 -18.05 -23.41
CA HIS A 39 22.90 -17.32 -23.71
C HIS A 39 22.89 -15.96 -23.01
N GLY A 40 23.92 -15.70 -22.19
CA GLY A 40 24.03 -14.51 -21.36
C GLY A 40 25.34 -14.49 -20.56
N PHE A 41 26.47 -14.44 -21.28
CA PHE A 41 27.84 -14.27 -20.73
C PHE A 41 28.23 -15.15 -19.52
N PHE A 42 28.37 -16.45 -19.77
CA PHE A 42 29.36 -17.23 -19.02
C PHE A 42 30.77 -16.78 -19.44
N VAL A 43 31.37 -15.89 -18.65
CA VAL A 43 32.84 -15.77 -18.60
C VAL A 43 33.29 -16.73 -17.51
N LEU A 44 33.49 -18.00 -17.88
CA LEU A 44 34.34 -18.87 -17.08
C LEU A 44 35.73 -18.24 -17.03
N PRO A 45 36.32 -17.99 -15.84
CA PRO A 45 37.73 -18.32 -15.70
C PRO A 45 37.83 -19.78 -16.11
N LYS A 46 38.75 -20.11 -17.03
CA LYS A 46 39.16 -21.51 -17.15
C LYS A 46 39.88 -21.86 -15.85
N VAL A 47 39.12 -22.32 -14.85
CA VAL A 47 39.61 -23.33 -13.90
C VAL A 47 39.92 -24.52 -14.77
N GLN A 48 41.15 -24.50 -15.28
CA GLN A 48 41.73 -25.53 -16.09
C GLN A 48 41.70 -26.76 -15.20
N LYS A 49 40.81 -27.72 -15.48
CA LYS A 49 40.72 -28.96 -14.70
C LYS A 49 42.12 -29.55 -14.62
N SER A 50 42.79 -29.32 -13.49
CA SER A 50 43.94 -30.10 -13.10
C SER A 50 43.44 -31.52 -13.15
N ARG A 51 44.13 -32.36 -13.93
CA ARG A 51 43.96 -33.79 -13.74
C ARG A 51 44.65 -34.07 -12.41
N ASN A 52 43.89 -33.91 -11.33
CA ASN A 52 44.16 -34.52 -10.03
C ASN A 52 44.07 -36.04 -10.29
N HIS A 53 45.12 -36.58 -10.91
CA HIS A 53 45.31 -38.00 -11.08
C HIS A 53 45.32 -38.57 -9.65
N PRO A 54 44.51 -39.59 -9.35
CA PRO A 54 44.55 -40.21 -8.02
C PRO A 54 45.99 -40.66 -7.79
N LEU A 55 46.63 -40.08 -6.77
CA LEU A 55 48.03 -40.32 -6.49
C LEU A 55 48.18 -41.70 -5.84
N GLU A 56 48.28 -42.73 -6.67
CA GLU A 56 48.85 -44.04 -6.30
C GLU A 56 50.37 -43.90 -6.04
N MET A 57 50.74 -42.99 -5.13
CA MET A 57 52.06 -42.88 -4.53
C MET A 57 52.28 -44.07 -3.59
N ASN A 58 52.49 -45.23 -4.20
CA ASN A 58 53.00 -46.43 -3.55
C ASN A 58 54.25 -46.05 -2.75
N SER A 59 54.15 -46.03 -1.41
CA SER A 59 55.21 -45.49 -0.55
C SER A 59 56.48 -46.34 -0.65
N VAL A 60 57.64 -45.70 -0.52
CA VAL A 60 58.92 -46.42 -0.45
C VAL A 60 58.95 -47.38 0.76
N LEU A 61 58.28 -47.01 1.86
CA LEU A 61 58.04 -47.89 3.02
C LEU A 61 57.32 -49.20 2.67
N SER A 62 56.40 -49.23 1.71
CA SER A 62 55.75 -50.49 1.28
C SER A 62 56.73 -51.51 0.68
N LYS A 63 57.92 -51.08 0.25
CA LYS A 63 58.99 -51.94 -0.31
C LYS A 63 60.26 -52.00 0.55
N LEU A 64 60.45 -51.06 1.48
CA LEU A 64 61.43 -51.20 2.56
C LEU A 64 60.92 -52.17 3.62
N ASN A 65 59.67 -52.08 4.08
CA ASN A 65 59.14 -52.97 5.13
C ASN A 65 59.05 -54.44 4.67
N SER A 66 58.95 -54.71 3.35
CA SER A 66 59.08 -56.08 2.83
C SER A 66 60.49 -56.67 2.91
N ASN A 67 61.51 -55.83 3.17
CA ASN A 67 62.92 -56.22 3.37
C ASN A 67 63.43 -55.90 4.80
N ILE A 68 62.72 -55.07 5.57
CA ILE A 68 63.08 -54.56 6.91
C ILE A 68 61.85 -54.61 7.81
N ASN A 69 61.23 -55.78 7.93
CA ASN A 69 60.26 -56.05 8.99
C ASN A 69 61.02 -56.47 10.25
N HIS A 70 60.86 -55.73 11.35
CA HIS A 70 61.25 -56.21 12.68
C HIS A 70 60.28 -57.30 13.15
N GLY A 71 60.53 -58.54 12.71
CA GLY A 71 60.04 -59.77 13.33
C GLY A 71 61.22 -60.56 13.89
N GLU A 72 61.01 -61.30 14.98
CA GLU A 72 62.08 -61.94 15.78
C GLU A 72 62.67 -63.24 15.16
N ASP A 73 62.59 -63.42 13.84
CA ASP A 73 63.09 -64.60 13.13
C ASP A 73 64.48 -64.35 12.50
N GLU A 74 65.38 -65.33 12.64
CA GLU A 74 66.81 -65.26 12.28
C GLU A 74 67.08 -65.36 10.75
N VAL A 75 66.37 -64.59 9.93
CA VAL A 75 66.57 -64.53 8.47
C VAL A 75 67.87 -63.78 8.16
N THR A 76 68.97 -64.53 8.13
CA THR A 76 70.32 -63.98 8.01
C THR A 76 70.49 -63.22 6.70
N ASP A 77 70.81 -61.92 6.78
CA ASP A 77 71.12 -61.09 5.61
C ASP A 77 72.21 -61.76 4.73
N PRO A 78 72.02 -61.93 3.41
CA PRO A 78 72.98 -62.66 2.58
C PRO A 78 74.41 -62.13 2.59
N ALA A 79 74.61 -60.82 2.80
CA ALA A 79 75.95 -60.24 2.94
C ALA A 79 76.53 -60.57 4.33
N ALA A 80 75.79 -60.30 5.42
CA ALA A 80 76.20 -60.67 6.78
C ALA A 80 76.42 -62.19 6.95
N ALA A 81 75.61 -63.04 6.32
CA ALA A 81 75.75 -64.49 6.31
C ALA A 81 77.04 -64.95 5.61
N SER A 82 77.38 -64.31 4.49
CA SER A 82 78.60 -64.62 3.73
C SER A 82 79.84 -64.09 4.43
N LEU A 83 79.79 -62.88 5.00
CA LEU A 83 80.85 -62.32 5.84
C LEU A 83 81.06 -63.15 7.12
N LYS A 84 80.01 -63.50 7.86
CA LYS A 84 80.09 -64.34 9.07
C LYS A 84 80.73 -65.70 8.75
N ARG A 85 80.32 -66.33 7.64
CA ARG A 85 80.93 -67.58 7.13
C ARG A 85 82.41 -67.40 6.80
N LEU A 86 82.76 -66.38 6.00
CA LEU A 86 84.14 -66.00 5.65
C LEU A 86 84.99 -65.83 6.92
N PHE A 87 84.57 -65.01 7.87
CA PHE A 87 85.28 -64.80 9.14
C PHE A 87 85.43 -66.10 9.95
N THR A 88 84.40 -66.95 10.06
CA THR A 88 84.54 -68.25 10.75
C THR A 88 85.46 -69.22 10.01
N ASN A 89 85.69 -69.06 8.70
CA ASN A 89 86.62 -69.88 7.94
C ASN A 89 88.05 -69.33 7.98
N ILE A 90 88.24 -68.01 8.09
CA ILE A 90 89.53 -67.41 8.48
C ILE A 90 89.94 -67.88 9.88
N GLN A 91 89.05 -67.78 10.88
CA GLN A 91 89.38 -68.16 12.25
C GLN A 91 89.81 -69.63 12.36
N LYS A 92 89.12 -70.56 11.65
CA LYS A 92 89.53 -71.98 11.56
C LYS A 92 90.86 -72.20 10.85
N LEU A 93 91.29 -71.27 9.99
CA LEU A 93 92.59 -71.31 9.34
C LEU A 93 93.70 -70.81 10.29
N GLU A 94 93.40 -69.75 11.04
CA GLU A 94 94.28 -69.13 12.04
C GLU A 94 94.52 -70.08 13.23
N GLU A 95 93.47 -70.70 13.77
CA GLU A 95 93.57 -71.73 14.81
C GLU A 95 94.45 -72.92 14.34
N LYS A 96 94.25 -73.40 13.10
CA LYS A 96 95.09 -74.44 12.47
C LYS A 96 96.54 -74.01 12.18
N MET A 97 96.84 -72.72 12.12
CA MET A 97 98.21 -72.21 11.97
C MET A 97 98.94 -72.06 13.31
N ILE A 98 98.20 -72.01 14.42
CA ILE A 98 98.75 -71.97 15.79
C ILE A 98 98.97 -73.39 16.33
N GLU A 99 98.16 -74.37 15.90
CA GLU A 99 98.14 -75.75 16.42
C GLU A 99 98.61 -76.81 15.40
N ASP A 100 99.88 -76.77 14.96
CA ASP A 100 100.72 -77.99 14.93
C ASP A 100 102.23 -77.74 14.65
N SER A 101 103.07 -78.71 15.01
CA SER A 101 104.54 -78.71 14.73
C SER A 101 104.98 -79.88 13.86
N ILE A 102 104.20 -80.19 12.82
CA ILE A 102 104.39 -81.36 11.95
C ILE A 102 104.39 -80.93 10.47
N PRO A 103 105.24 -81.50 9.59
CA PRO A 103 105.21 -81.19 8.16
C PRO A 103 103.88 -81.61 7.52
N MET A 104 102.99 -80.65 7.27
CA MET A 104 101.72 -80.88 6.59
C MET A 104 101.90 -81.10 5.09
N LYS A 105 100.89 -81.67 4.45
CA LYS A 105 100.91 -82.13 3.06
C LYS A 105 100.05 -81.23 2.19
N ASP A 106 100.61 -80.68 1.11
CA ASP A 106 100.15 -79.50 0.36
C ASP A 106 98.73 -79.52 -0.25
N ILE A 107 98.00 -80.63 -0.08
CA ILE A 107 96.70 -80.86 -0.72
C ILE A 107 95.53 -80.38 0.17
N GLU A 108 95.62 -80.56 1.50
CA GLU A 108 94.52 -80.13 2.39
C GLU A 108 94.53 -78.62 2.65
N SER A 109 95.69 -77.99 2.75
CA SER A 109 95.81 -76.53 2.82
C SER A 109 95.17 -75.86 1.60
N ASN A 110 95.44 -76.37 0.41
CA ASN A 110 94.93 -75.82 -0.85
C ASN A 110 93.39 -75.88 -0.94
N THR A 111 92.74 -76.96 -0.49
CA THR A 111 91.26 -77.03 -0.50
C THR A 111 90.60 -76.12 0.54
N ASN A 112 91.24 -75.86 1.68
CA ASN A 112 90.74 -74.86 2.64
C ASN A 112 90.88 -73.43 2.08
N LEU A 113 91.94 -73.16 1.30
CA LEU A 113 92.16 -71.88 0.63
C LEU A 113 91.15 -71.64 -0.50
N GLU A 114 90.87 -72.66 -1.33
CA GLU A 114 89.86 -72.59 -2.41
C GLU A 114 88.44 -72.33 -1.87
N ILE A 115 88.09 -72.93 -0.72
CA ILE A 115 86.82 -72.63 -0.01
C ILE A 115 86.80 -71.18 0.49
N LEU A 116 87.89 -70.70 1.09
CA LEU A 116 87.98 -69.32 1.57
C LEU A 116 87.92 -68.30 0.42
N GLU A 117 88.54 -68.59 -0.71
CA GLU A 117 88.42 -67.76 -1.92
C GLU A 117 86.97 -67.72 -2.43
N SER A 118 86.29 -68.88 -2.46
CA SER A 118 84.88 -68.96 -2.86
C SER A 118 83.94 -68.19 -1.92
N ASP A 119 84.14 -68.29 -0.60
CA ASP A 119 83.39 -67.51 0.39
C ASP A 119 83.68 -66.00 0.28
N LEU A 120 84.92 -65.61 -0.02
CA LEU A 120 85.32 -64.22 -0.25
C LEU A 120 84.71 -63.64 -1.52
N GLN A 121 84.77 -64.37 -2.64
CA GLN A 121 84.08 -63.99 -3.89
C GLN A 121 82.57 -63.86 -3.68
N MET A 122 81.96 -64.76 -2.88
CA MET A 122 80.53 -64.72 -2.56
C MET A 122 80.15 -63.54 -1.66
N ALA A 123 80.98 -63.20 -0.67
CA ALA A 123 80.80 -62.03 0.18
C ALA A 123 80.95 -60.72 -0.60
N LEU A 124 81.96 -60.63 -1.49
CA LEU A 124 82.12 -59.48 -2.39
C LEU A 124 80.92 -59.32 -3.34
N ALA A 125 80.44 -60.40 -3.95
CA ALA A 125 79.26 -60.36 -4.81
C ALA A 125 77.98 -59.92 -4.05
N ALA A 126 77.82 -60.35 -2.79
CA ALA A 126 76.72 -59.92 -1.93
C ALA A 126 76.83 -58.43 -1.55
N LEU A 127 78.04 -57.94 -1.25
CA LEU A 127 78.30 -56.53 -0.93
C LEU A 127 78.12 -55.62 -2.15
N MET A 128 78.63 -55.99 -3.33
CA MET A 128 78.42 -55.24 -4.56
C MET A 128 76.94 -55.14 -4.93
N LYS A 129 76.16 -56.20 -4.67
CA LYS A 129 74.71 -56.15 -4.83
C LYS A 129 74.06 -55.18 -3.84
N LYS A 130 74.48 -55.19 -2.57
CA LYS A 130 73.98 -54.27 -1.52
C LYS A 130 74.28 -52.80 -1.84
N ASP A 131 75.46 -52.50 -2.37
CA ASP A 131 75.83 -51.16 -2.86
C ASP A 131 74.92 -50.73 -4.03
N GLN A 132 74.69 -51.59 -5.02
CA GLN A 132 73.75 -51.32 -6.11
C GLN A 132 72.31 -51.11 -5.62
N ASP A 133 71.81 -51.97 -4.73
CA ASP A 133 70.48 -51.87 -4.12
C ASP A 133 70.34 -50.58 -3.29
N LEU A 134 71.42 -50.14 -2.60
CA LEU A 134 71.47 -48.87 -1.86
C LEU A 134 71.47 -47.67 -2.80
N GLN A 135 72.34 -47.62 -3.81
CA GLN A 135 72.35 -46.53 -4.80
C GLN A 135 71.00 -46.41 -5.53
N ASP A 136 70.31 -47.52 -5.77
CA ASP A 136 68.95 -47.50 -6.36
C ASP A 136 67.86 -47.12 -5.33
N ALA A 137 68.11 -47.23 -4.03
CA ALA A 137 67.29 -46.61 -2.99
C ALA A 137 67.54 -45.08 -2.90
N GLU A 138 68.80 -44.62 -2.99
CA GLU A 138 69.14 -43.18 -3.04
C GLU A 138 68.44 -42.48 -4.22
N LYS A 139 68.54 -43.07 -5.42
CA LYS A 139 67.89 -42.57 -6.64
C LYS A 139 66.36 -42.48 -6.48
N ARG A 140 65.74 -43.39 -5.71
CA ARG A 140 64.30 -43.34 -5.38
C ARG A 140 64.00 -42.22 -4.40
N ILE A 141 64.73 -42.11 -3.30
CA ILE A 141 64.56 -41.04 -2.30
C ILE A 141 64.71 -39.66 -2.95
N LEU A 142 65.71 -39.47 -3.83
CA LEU A 142 65.89 -38.23 -4.59
C LEU A 142 64.72 -37.95 -5.56
N LEU A 143 64.24 -38.97 -6.26
CA LEU A 143 63.13 -38.85 -7.20
C LEU A 143 61.79 -38.57 -6.50
N ASP A 144 61.55 -39.17 -5.33
CA ASP A 144 60.36 -38.94 -4.53
C ASP A 144 60.44 -37.59 -3.77
N HIS A 145 61.62 -37.15 -3.34
CA HIS A 145 61.83 -35.77 -2.86
C HIS A 145 61.52 -34.75 -3.95
N ALA A 146 61.94 -35.02 -5.20
CA ALA A 146 61.63 -34.16 -6.34
C ALA A 146 60.13 -34.17 -6.73
N LYS A 147 59.37 -35.24 -6.44
CA LYS A 147 57.89 -35.23 -6.53
C LYS A 147 57.29 -34.41 -5.40
N LEU A 148 57.73 -34.63 -4.16
CA LEU A 148 57.20 -34.01 -2.96
C LEU A 148 57.35 -32.49 -2.98
N ASN A 149 58.47 -31.99 -3.50
CA ASN A 149 58.70 -30.56 -3.73
C ASN A 149 57.80 -29.97 -4.83
N ARG A 150 57.38 -30.76 -5.83
CA ARG A 150 56.37 -30.32 -6.82
C ARG A 150 54.98 -30.25 -6.20
N THR A 151 54.56 -31.27 -5.46
CA THR A 151 53.26 -31.25 -4.78
C THR A 151 53.14 -30.12 -3.75
N LYS A 152 54.27 -29.69 -3.14
CA LYS A 152 54.32 -28.45 -2.33
C LYS A 152 54.10 -27.19 -3.17
N GLN A 153 54.76 -27.07 -4.33
CA GLN A 153 54.54 -25.95 -5.26
C GLN A 153 53.11 -25.93 -5.83
N ASP A 154 52.51 -27.09 -6.09
CA ASP A 154 51.11 -27.22 -6.50
C ASP A 154 50.16 -26.79 -5.36
N LEU A 155 50.46 -27.12 -4.10
CA LEU A 155 49.73 -26.61 -2.92
C LEU A 155 49.87 -25.10 -2.74
N GLU A 156 51.08 -24.53 -2.92
CA GLU A 156 51.30 -23.08 -2.92
C GLU A 156 50.54 -22.36 -4.05
N ILE A 157 50.23 -23.06 -5.16
CA ILE A 157 49.36 -22.52 -6.23
C ILE A 157 47.89 -22.59 -5.77
N GLN A 158 47.42 -23.73 -5.28
CA GLN A 158 46.06 -23.90 -4.76
C GLN A 158 45.72 -22.91 -3.64
N GLU A 159 46.64 -22.66 -2.70
CA GLU A 159 46.45 -21.68 -1.62
C GLU A 159 46.19 -20.27 -2.18
N ARG A 160 46.94 -19.86 -3.22
CA ARG A 160 46.74 -18.57 -3.89
C ARG A 160 45.44 -18.52 -4.70
N GLU A 161 45.01 -19.63 -5.28
CA GLU A 161 43.70 -19.73 -5.93
C GLU A 161 42.54 -19.61 -4.92
N ILE A 162 42.65 -20.26 -3.76
CA ILE A 162 41.69 -20.16 -2.64
C ILE A 162 41.64 -18.73 -2.10
N ILE A 163 42.78 -18.10 -1.82
CA ILE A 163 42.85 -16.69 -1.37
C ILE A 163 42.22 -15.74 -2.41
N SER A 164 42.43 -15.98 -3.71
CA SER A 164 41.80 -15.23 -4.78
C SER A 164 40.28 -15.44 -4.83
N ALA A 165 39.82 -16.69 -4.67
CA ALA A 165 38.41 -17.03 -4.63
C ALA A 165 37.69 -16.40 -3.41
N LEU A 166 38.27 -16.48 -2.21
CA LEU A 166 37.79 -15.80 -0.99
C LEU A 166 37.69 -14.28 -1.16
N SER A 167 38.66 -13.67 -1.86
CA SER A 167 38.63 -12.23 -2.19
C SER A 167 37.45 -11.88 -3.12
N ASN A 168 37.19 -12.72 -4.12
CA ASN A 168 36.04 -12.55 -5.02
C ASN A 168 34.70 -12.81 -4.30
N GLN A 169 34.63 -13.82 -3.42
CA GLN A 169 33.46 -14.11 -2.58
C GLN A 169 33.08 -12.89 -1.73
N ARG A 170 34.03 -12.33 -0.97
CA ARG A 170 33.80 -11.14 -0.15
C ARG A 170 33.29 -9.96 -0.97
N LYS A 171 33.85 -9.75 -2.17
CA LYS A 171 33.36 -8.71 -3.07
C LYS A 171 31.91 -8.97 -3.51
N MET A 172 31.55 -10.20 -3.84
CA MET A 172 30.16 -10.56 -4.18
C MET A 172 29.21 -10.37 -2.99
N GLU A 173 29.65 -10.65 -1.76
CA GLU A 173 28.90 -10.35 -0.53
C GLU A 173 28.69 -8.84 -0.32
N GLU A 174 29.72 -8.01 -0.56
CA GLU A 174 29.64 -6.55 -0.49
C GLU A 174 28.71 -5.96 -1.57
N ASP A 175 28.85 -6.41 -2.82
CA ASP A 175 28.00 -5.99 -3.94
C ASP A 175 26.52 -6.44 -3.74
N LEU A 176 26.28 -7.65 -3.23
CA LEU A 176 24.94 -8.14 -2.86
C LEU A 176 24.34 -7.35 -1.70
N LYS A 177 25.09 -7.12 -0.62
CA LYS A 177 24.65 -6.32 0.52
C LYS A 177 24.25 -4.90 0.10
N LYS A 178 25.02 -4.29 -0.81
CA LYS A 178 24.68 -3.00 -1.40
C LYS A 178 23.38 -3.09 -2.23
N ALA A 179 23.30 -4.05 -3.15
CA ALA A 179 22.12 -4.21 -4.02
C ALA A 179 20.84 -4.51 -3.21
N ASN A 180 20.93 -5.22 -2.09
CA ASN A 180 19.80 -5.45 -1.17
C ASN A 180 19.39 -4.17 -0.43
N ASN A 181 20.33 -3.34 0.03
CA ASN A 181 20.01 -2.01 0.58
C ASN A 181 19.33 -1.11 -0.47
N ASP A 182 19.83 -1.12 -1.70
CA ASP A 182 19.24 -0.38 -2.83
C ASP A 182 17.82 -0.89 -3.12
N LEU A 183 17.59 -2.22 -3.12
CA LEU A 183 16.29 -2.86 -3.29
C LEU A 183 15.31 -2.52 -2.15
N ALA A 184 15.77 -2.50 -0.89
CA ALA A 184 14.97 -2.08 0.25
C ALA A 184 14.55 -0.59 0.12
N SER A 185 15.43 0.27 -0.39
CA SER A 185 15.09 1.68 -0.66
C SER A 185 14.06 1.82 -1.79
N GLN A 186 14.12 0.97 -2.83
CA GLN A 186 13.12 0.90 -3.90
C GLN A 186 11.77 0.40 -3.37
N SER A 187 11.77 -0.61 -2.49
CA SER A 187 10.56 -1.13 -1.83
C SER A 187 9.83 -0.01 -1.08
N LYS A 188 10.56 0.80 -0.31
CA LYS A 188 9.98 1.94 0.39
C LYS A 188 9.44 3.00 -0.58
N GLN A 189 10.17 3.34 -1.64
CA GLN A 189 9.67 4.30 -2.65
C GLN A 189 8.38 3.83 -3.33
N ILE A 190 8.22 2.51 -3.53
CA ILE A 190 6.99 1.90 -4.05
C ILE A 190 5.84 2.00 -3.04
N GLU A 191 6.12 1.82 -1.74
CA GLU A 191 5.16 1.95 -0.65
C GLU A 191 4.71 3.41 -0.44
N ASP A 192 5.66 4.35 -0.41
CA ASP A 192 5.40 5.80 -0.36
C ASP A 192 4.54 6.25 -1.58
N LEU A 193 4.81 5.70 -2.78
CA LEU A 193 4.01 5.95 -3.99
C LEU A 193 2.61 5.30 -3.94
N LYS A 194 2.45 4.11 -3.34
CA LYS A 194 1.14 3.48 -3.12
C LYS A 194 0.28 4.33 -2.21
N PHE A 195 0.83 4.77 -1.08
CA PHE A 195 0.15 5.66 -0.14
C PHE A 195 -0.29 6.96 -0.83
N LEU A 196 0.60 7.60 -1.61
CA LEU A 196 0.26 8.82 -2.36
C LEU A 196 -0.86 8.59 -3.38
N VAL A 197 -0.86 7.47 -4.10
CA VAL A 197 -1.95 7.11 -5.03
C VAL A 197 -3.26 6.94 -4.27
N GLU A 198 -3.28 6.17 -3.18
CA GLU A 198 -4.48 5.89 -2.40
C GLU A 198 -5.05 7.15 -1.73
N GLU A 199 -4.18 8.03 -1.20
CA GLU A 199 -4.57 9.31 -0.61
C GLU A 199 -5.22 10.24 -1.64
N GLN A 200 -4.66 10.31 -2.85
CA GLN A 200 -5.26 11.08 -3.94
C GLN A 200 -6.55 10.45 -4.47
N GLU A 201 -6.67 9.11 -4.53
CA GLU A 201 -7.92 8.45 -4.92
C GLU A 201 -9.05 8.74 -3.93
N LYS A 202 -8.75 8.75 -2.62
CA LYS A 202 -9.69 9.16 -1.57
C LYS A 202 -10.11 10.62 -1.73
N LYS A 203 -9.15 11.55 -1.95
CA LYS A 203 -9.44 12.97 -2.21
C LYS A 203 -10.38 13.12 -3.41
N ILE A 204 -10.07 12.49 -4.55
CA ILE A 204 -10.90 12.58 -5.76
C ILE A 204 -12.27 11.92 -5.58
N ALA A 205 -12.38 10.82 -4.83
CA ALA A 205 -13.67 10.23 -4.49
C ALA A 205 -14.54 11.21 -3.68
N THR A 206 -13.97 11.88 -2.66
CA THR A 206 -14.70 12.90 -1.90
C THR A 206 -15.10 14.12 -2.74
N SER A 207 -14.20 14.64 -3.59
CA SER A 207 -14.52 15.75 -4.50
C SER A 207 -15.58 15.37 -5.54
N ARG A 208 -15.57 14.15 -6.08
CA ARG A 208 -16.61 13.64 -6.99
C ARG A 208 -17.97 13.53 -6.30
N SER A 209 -18.00 13.06 -5.05
CA SER A 209 -19.25 12.99 -4.27
C SER A 209 -19.82 14.38 -3.95
N ALA A 210 -18.95 15.34 -3.60
CA ALA A 210 -19.37 16.73 -3.34
C ALA A 210 -19.84 17.44 -4.63
N LEU A 211 -19.19 17.16 -5.76
CA LEU A 211 -19.56 17.66 -7.08
C LEU A 211 -20.90 17.10 -7.56
N LEU A 212 -21.18 15.80 -7.32
CA LEU A 212 -22.47 15.19 -7.66
C LEU A 212 -23.61 15.77 -6.81
N GLN A 213 -23.40 15.96 -5.50
CA GLN A 213 -24.36 16.66 -4.64
C GLN A 213 -24.67 18.08 -5.15
N LYS A 214 -23.63 18.83 -5.57
CA LYS A 214 -23.80 20.16 -6.17
C LYS A 214 -24.54 20.11 -7.52
N GLU A 215 -24.37 19.06 -8.31
CA GLU A 215 -25.13 18.84 -9.55
C GLU A 215 -26.62 18.63 -9.25
N ASP A 216 -26.96 17.75 -8.31
CA ASP A 216 -28.33 17.51 -7.87
C ASP A 216 -29.00 18.78 -7.30
N ASP A 217 -28.27 19.57 -6.50
CA ASP A 217 -28.80 20.82 -5.92
C ASP A 217 -28.97 21.94 -6.97
N LEU A 218 -28.10 22.00 -7.97
CA LEU A 218 -28.21 22.95 -9.09
C LEU A 218 -29.39 22.57 -10.01
N ASP A 219 -29.65 21.27 -10.23
CA ASP A 219 -30.82 20.81 -10.97
C ASP A 219 -32.14 21.01 -10.20
N LYS A 220 -32.15 20.93 -8.86
CA LYS A 220 -33.30 21.39 -8.05
C LYS A 220 -33.58 22.88 -8.29
N LEU A 221 -32.56 23.74 -8.19
CA LEU A 221 -32.69 25.19 -8.45
C LEU A 221 -33.15 25.50 -9.88
N ARG A 222 -32.71 24.74 -10.88
CA ARG A 222 -33.19 24.85 -12.28
C ARG A 222 -34.68 24.52 -12.40
N ASN A 223 -35.15 23.48 -11.72
CA ASN A 223 -36.57 23.10 -11.73
C ASN A 223 -37.43 24.12 -10.97
N GLU A 224 -36.96 24.67 -9.84
CA GLU A 224 -37.62 25.77 -9.14
C GLU A 224 -37.72 27.05 -9.98
N LEU A 225 -36.64 27.39 -10.71
CA LEU A 225 -36.63 28.52 -11.65
C LEU A 225 -37.64 28.31 -12.79
N LEU A 226 -37.71 27.08 -13.34
CA LEU A 226 -38.65 26.73 -14.40
C LEU A 226 -40.10 26.91 -13.92
N ASN A 227 -40.47 26.27 -12.80
CA ASN A 227 -41.81 26.35 -12.22
C ASN A 227 -42.23 27.81 -11.94
N LYS A 228 -41.33 28.63 -11.38
CA LYS A 228 -41.60 30.06 -11.16
C LYS A 228 -41.71 30.85 -12.46
N SER A 229 -41.01 30.46 -13.53
CA SER A 229 -41.15 31.12 -14.84
C SER A 229 -42.48 30.79 -15.53
N GLU A 230 -43.01 29.58 -15.31
CA GLU A 230 -44.36 29.21 -15.74
C GLU A 230 -45.43 29.96 -14.92
N GLU A 231 -45.25 30.12 -13.61
CA GLU A 231 -46.10 30.99 -12.77
C GLU A 231 -46.09 32.45 -13.26
N ALA A 232 -44.91 32.98 -13.64
CA ALA A 232 -44.76 34.31 -14.21
C ALA A 232 -45.54 34.46 -15.52
N GLU A 233 -45.44 33.50 -16.44
CA GLU A 233 -46.12 33.54 -17.74
C GLU A 233 -47.64 33.48 -17.58
N VAL A 234 -48.15 32.62 -16.68
CA VAL A 234 -49.57 32.56 -16.34
C VAL A 234 -50.04 33.89 -15.72
N MET A 235 -49.30 34.44 -14.76
CA MET A 235 -49.67 35.71 -14.12
C MET A 235 -49.63 36.88 -15.13
N ASN A 236 -48.66 36.89 -16.06
CA ASN A 236 -48.54 37.89 -17.11
C ASN A 236 -49.72 37.84 -18.10
N THR A 237 -50.12 36.64 -18.54
CA THR A 237 -51.28 36.49 -19.46
C THR A 237 -52.59 36.94 -18.81
N GLU A 238 -52.81 36.62 -17.53
CA GLU A 238 -53.96 37.10 -16.74
C GLU A 238 -53.94 38.63 -16.55
N VAL A 239 -52.77 39.19 -16.22
CA VAL A 239 -52.57 40.65 -16.12
C VAL A 239 -52.83 41.36 -17.45
N GLN A 240 -52.41 40.79 -18.58
CA GLN A 240 -52.69 41.34 -19.91
C GLN A 240 -54.18 41.28 -20.25
N PHE A 241 -54.86 40.16 -19.95
CA PHE A 241 -56.30 40.02 -20.14
C PHE A 241 -57.10 41.03 -19.31
N ARG A 242 -56.77 41.19 -18.01
CA ARG A 242 -57.41 42.20 -17.15
C ARG A 242 -57.12 43.63 -17.59
N ASN A 243 -55.90 43.95 -18.06
CA ASN A 243 -55.59 45.26 -18.67
C ASN A 243 -56.54 45.55 -19.84
N HIS A 244 -56.80 44.57 -20.71
CA HIS A 244 -57.72 44.74 -21.83
C HIS A 244 -59.16 45.00 -21.37
N LEU A 245 -59.70 44.18 -20.46
CA LEU A 245 -61.06 44.35 -19.91
C LEU A 245 -61.22 45.69 -19.17
N ILE A 246 -60.17 46.14 -18.47
CA ILE A 246 -60.13 47.46 -17.81
C ILE A 246 -60.06 48.60 -18.82
N SER A 247 -59.46 48.42 -20.00
CA SER A 247 -59.47 49.43 -21.07
C SER A 247 -60.84 49.57 -21.74
N GLU A 248 -61.57 48.47 -21.91
CA GLU A 248 -62.93 48.46 -22.46
C GLU A 248 -63.94 49.04 -21.47
N THR A 249 -63.88 48.63 -20.20
CA THR A 249 -64.77 49.14 -19.14
C THR A 249 -64.57 50.65 -18.93
N ASN A 250 -63.32 51.14 -19.00
CA ASN A 250 -63.00 52.57 -19.05
C ASN A 250 -63.69 53.32 -20.20
N GLN A 251 -63.89 52.70 -21.36
CA GLN A 251 -64.65 53.33 -22.45
C GLN A 251 -66.14 53.37 -22.12
N ILE A 252 -66.72 52.25 -21.69
CA ILE A 252 -68.15 52.14 -21.36
C ILE A 252 -68.53 53.17 -20.28
N ILE A 253 -67.74 53.30 -19.21
CA ILE A 253 -67.96 54.29 -18.14
C ILE A 253 -67.97 55.72 -18.70
N ARG A 254 -66.98 56.11 -19.53
CA ARG A 254 -66.92 57.43 -20.16
C ARG A 254 -68.11 57.70 -21.10
N GLU A 255 -68.61 56.67 -21.79
CA GLU A 255 -69.81 56.79 -22.60
C GLU A 255 -71.08 56.97 -21.76
N GLN A 256 -71.19 56.32 -20.60
CA GLN A 256 -72.34 56.51 -19.69
C GLN A 256 -72.29 57.88 -18.99
N GLU A 257 -71.12 58.34 -18.55
CA GLU A 257 -70.93 59.71 -18.06
C GLU A 257 -71.42 60.73 -19.09
N ALA A 258 -71.04 60.56 -20.36
CA ALA A 258 -71.42 61.47 -21.43
C ALA A 258 -72.95 61.48 -21.67
N LYS A 259 -73.62 60.33 -21.54
CA LYS A 259 -75.09 60.21 -21.66
C LYS A 259 -75.80 60.88 -20.48
N ILE A 260 -75.36 60.66 -19.24
CA ILE A 260 -75.91 61.34 -18.05
C ILE A 260 -75.72 62.85 -18.15
N LYS A 261 -74.52 63.31 -18.54
CA LYS A 261 -74.21 64.74 -18.81
C LYS A 261 -74.96 65.35 -20.00
N VAL A 262 -75.72 64.57 -20.77
CA VAL A 262 -76.71 65.06 -21.75
C VAL A 262 -78.08 65.17 -21.09
N LEU A 263 -78.54 64.10 -20.43
CA LEU A 263 -79.84 64.05 -19.75
C LEU A 263 -79.98 65.10 -18.65
N GLU A 264 -78.92 65.40 -17.89
CA GLU A 264 -78.87 66.50 -16.91
C GLU A 264 -79.20 67.86 -17.54
N ARG A 265 -78.67 68.13 -18.74
CA ARG A 265 -78.95 69.38 -19.45
C ARG A 265 -80.37 69.42 -20.01
N GLU A 266 -80.86 68.31 -20.57
CA GLU A 266 -82.25 68.23 -21.04
C GLU A 266 -83.26 68.38 -19.89
N VAL A 267 -82.96 67.83 -18.70
CA VAL A 267 -83.80 67.99 -17.51
C VAL A 267 -83.76 69.45 -17.02
N SER A 268 -82.58 70.05 -16.91
CA SER A 268 -82.41 71.46 -16.51
C SER A 268 -83.09 72.44 -17.49
N GLU A 269 -83.02 72.18 -18.80
CA GLU A 269 -83.73 72.96 -19.81
C GLU A 269 -85.25 72.82 -19.69
N LYS A 270 -85.76 71.60 -19.46
CA LYS A 270 -87.19 71.38 -19.16
C LYS A 270 -87.62 72.11 -17.89
N GLU A 271 -86.80 72.11 -16.83
CA GLU A 271 -87.07 72.85 -15.60
C GLU A 271 -87.22 74.35 -15.84
N GLN A 272 -86.28 74.97 -16.55
CA GLN A 272 -86.32 76.40 -16.83
C GLN A 272 -87.58 76.76 -17.65
N ASN A 273 -87.81 76.07 -18.77
CA ASN A 273 -89.00 76.30 -19.62
C ASN A 273 -90.31 76.13 -18.84
N LEU A 274 -90.37 75.18 -17.90
CA LEU A 274 -91.53 74.93 -17.06
C LEU A 274 -91.70 76.00 -15.96
N ALA A 275 -90.60 76.52 -15.40
CA ALA A 275 -90.61 77.62 -14.44
C ALA A 275 -91.06 78.95 -15.09
N GLU A 276 -90.57 79.26 -16.28
CA GLU A 276 -91.02 80.41 -17.09
C GLU A 276 -92.51 80.28 -17.43
N SER A 277 -92.97 79.09 -17.80
CA SER A 277 -94.38 78.81 -18.06
C SER A 277 -95.27 78.90 -16.80
N LEU A 278 -94.75 78.51 -15.62
CA LEU A 278 -95.44 78.71 -14.34
C LEU A 278 -95.55 80.20 -13.97
N GLN A 279 -94.52 81.01 -14.26
CA GLN A 279 -94.58 82.46 -14.07
C GLN A 279 -95.66 83.09 -14.97
N LEU A 280 -95.66 82.78 -16.27
CA LEU A 280 -96.68 83.26 -17.22
C LEU A 280 -98.10 82.85 -16.80
N LYS A 281 -98.28 81.62 -16.31
CA LYS A 281 -99.57 81.15 -15.76
C LYS A 281 -100.01 81.99 -14.57
N LYS A 282 -99.09 82.37 -13.67
CA LYS A 282 -99.39 83.22 -12.51
C LYS A 282 -99.75 84.65 -12.91
N GLU A 283 -99.02 85.22 -13.87
CA GLU A 283 -99.31 86.56 -14.40
C GLU A 283 -100.71 86.62 -15.05
N GLU A 284 -101.09 85.59 -15.81
CA GLU A 284 -102.46 85.45 -16.34
C GLU A 284 -103.50 85.23 -15.23
N GLU A 285 -103.20 84.45 -14.19
CA GLU A 285 -104.11 84.21 -13.07
C GLU A 285 -104.40 85.51 -12.29
N ASP A 286 -103.37 86.31 -12.02
CA ASP A 286 -103.50 87.62 -11.37
C ASP A 286 -104.19 88.65 -12.29
N ARG A 287 -103.98 88.56 -13.62
CA ARG A 287 -104.74 89.31 -14.62
C ARG A 287 -106.23 88.95 -14.59
N LEU A 288 -106.59 87.67 -14.48
CA LEU A 288 -108.00 87.25 -14.40
C LEU A 288 -108.66 87.70 -13.09
N LYS A 289 -107.99 87.61 -11.94
CA LYS A 289 -108.48 88.20 -10.66
C LYS A 289 -108.76 89.70 -10.77
N SER A 290 -107.92 90.43 -11.53
CA SER A 290 -108.16 91.86 -11.81
C SER A 290 -109.40 92.09 -12.68
N MET A 291 -109.67 91.21 -13.66
CA MET A 291 -110.89 91.29 -14.48
C MET A 291 -112.14 90.88 -13.70
N GLU A 292 -112.03 89.88 -12.83
CA GLU A 292 -113.08 89.40 -11.93
C GLU A 292 -113.56 90.53 -11.01
N THR A 293 -112.65 91.13 -10.24
CA THR A 293 -112.98 92.27 -9.35
C THR A 293 -113.52 93.50 -10.09
N ILE A 294 -113.08 93.76 -11.33
CA ILE A 294 -113.66 94.80 -12.20
C ILE A 294 -115.10 94.43 -12.64
N LEU A 295 -115.38 93.15 -12.89
CA LEU A 295 -116.71 92.67 -13.29
C LEU A 295 -117.68 92.58 -12.10
N GLU A 296 -117.23 92.16 -10.92
CA GLU A 296 -117.97 92.25 -9.67
C GLU A 296 -118.41 93.69 -9.39
N LYS A 297 -117.47 94.64 -9.49
CA LYS A 297 -117.78 96.07 -9.33
C LYS A 297 -118.83 96.54 -10.34
N LYS A 298 -118.68 96.20 -11.63
CA LYS A 298 -119.68 96.53 -12.66
C LYS A 298 -121.03 95.87 -12.43
N ALA A 299 -121.06 94.66 -11.87
CA ALA A 299 -122.30 93.96 -11.52
C ALA A 299 -123.03 94.67 -10.37
N ILE A 300 -122.30 95.12 -9.34
CA ILE A 300 -122.85 95.92 -8.23
C ILE A 300 -123.36 97.28 -8.74
N GLU A 301 -122.59 97.97 -9.59
CA GLU A 301 -122.98 99.23 -10.23
C GLU A 301 -124.25 99.05 -11.10
N TRP A 302 -124.33 97.97 -11.88
CA TRP A 302 -125.51 97.61 -12.67
C TRP A 302 -126.74 97.30 -11.81
N LEU A 303 -126.58 96.55 -10.71
CA LEU A 303 -127.67 96.27 -9.76
C LEU A 303 -128.19 97.56 -9.12
N SER A 304 -127.31 98.46 -8.67
CA SER A 304 -127.73 99.77 -8.14
C SER A 304 -128.44 100.63 -9.18
N SER A 305 -127.98 100.60 -10.44
CA SER A 305 -128.62 101.30 -11.56
C SER A 305 -130.00 100.74 -11.88
N GLN A 306 -130.19 99.42 -11.73
CA GLN A 306 -131.50 98.77 -11.88
C GLN A 306 -132.44 99.12 -10.71
N GLU A 307 -131.92 99.17 -9.48
CA GLU A 307 -132.70 99.55 -8.29
C GLU A 307 -133.17 101.01 -8.38
N GLU A 308 -132.28 101.94 -8.77
CA GLU A 308 -132.65 103.33 -9.03
C GLU A 308 -133.62 103.49 -10.20
N LEU A 309 -133.51 102.67 -11.25
CA LEU A 309 -134.47 102.66 -12.36
C LEU A 309 -135.88 102.25 -11.88
N GLU A 310 -135.99 101.24 -11.03
CA GLU A 310 -137.27 100.82 -10.44
C GLU A 310 -137.82 101.85 -9.43
N LYS A 311 -136.95 102.51 -8.64
CA LYS A 311 -137.35 103.66 -7.80
C LYS A 311 -137.90 104.81 -8.64
N LEU A 312 -137.20 105.22 -9.71
CA LEU A 312 -137.62 106.27 -10.62
C LEU A 312 -138.91 105.91 -11.35
N LYS A 313 -139.08 104.66 -11.77
CA LYS A 313 -140.30 104.12 -12.39
C LYS A 313 -141.48 104.10 -11.42
N ALA A 314 -141.26 103.71 -10.16
CA ALA A 314 -142.26 103.81 -9.09
C ALA A 314 -142.63 105.26 -8.76
N GLN A 315 -141.68 106.21 -8.87
CA GLN A 315 -141.93 107.63 -8.67
C GLN A 315 -142.63 108.28 -9.87
N ALA A 316 -142.32 107.87 -11.10
CA ALA A 316 -143.01 108.29 -12.32
C ALA A 316 -144.46 107.79 -12.37
N SER A 317 -144.73 106.57 -11.89
CA SER A 317 -146.10 106.05 -11.76
C SER A 317 -147.00 106.85 -10.79
N LYS A 318 -146.43 107.80 -10.04
CA LYS A 318 -147.14 108.72 -9.13
C LYS A 318 -147.47 110.09 -9.73
N ASN A 319 -146.82 110.50 -10.83
CA ASN A 319 -146.92 111.85 -11.39
C ASN A 319 -147.62 111.83 -12.77
N MET A 320 -148.83 112.39 -12.83
CA MET A 320 -149.80 112.12 -13.91
C MET A 320 -149.59 112.83 -15.27
N ASN A 321 -148.58 113.68 -15.44
CA ASN A 321 -148.48 114.54 -16.64
C ASN A 321 -147.43 114.13 -17.69
N ASP A 322 -146.27 113.60 -17.30
CA ASP A 322 -145.14 113.35 -18.23
C ASP A 322 -145.06 111.88 -18.73
N VAL A 323 -146.15 111.14 -18.52
CA VAL A 323 -146.24 109.67 -18.64
C VAL A 323 -145.94 109.13 -20.05
N LYS A 324 -145.95 109.96 -21.09
CA LYS A 324 -145.63 109.52 -22.48
C LYS A 324 -144.19 109.75 -22.90
N GLU A 325 -143.59 110.88 -22.53
CA GLU A 325 -142.21 111.19 -22.91
C GLU A 325 -141.24 110.40 -22.01
N ALA A 326 -141.48 110.42 -20.69
CA ALA A 326 -140.71 109.61 -19.74
C ALA A 326 -140.82 108.10 -20.01
N ALA A 327 -141.96 107.59 -20.51
CA ALA A 327 -142.10 106.17 -20.82
C ALA A 327 -141.15 105.70 -21.93
N HIS A 328 -140.95 106.50 -22.98
CA HIS A 328 -139.99 106.17 -24.04
C HIS A 328 -138.54 106.23 -23.55
N ASP A 329 -138.20 107.14 -22.62
CA ASP A 329 -136.88 107.13 -21.99
C ASP A 329 -136.71 105.98 -20.98
N PHE A 330 -137.74 105.58 -20.23
CA PHE A 330 -137.69 104.35 -19.42
C PHE A 330 -137.49 103.10 -20.28
N GLU A 331 -138.20 103.00 -21.41
CA GLU A 331 -138.08 101.89 -22.37
C GLU A 331 -136.67 101.87 -23.00
N ARG A 332 -136.14 103.03 -23.39
CA ARG A 332 -134.77 103.22 -23.88
C ARG A 332 -133.71 102.87 -22.84
N ILE A 333 -133.89 103.27 -21.58
CA ILE A 333 -132.98 102.93 -20.48
C ILE A 333 -133.07 101.44 -20.16
N GLN A 334 -134.26 100.81 -20.20
CA GLN A 334 -134.40 99.36 -20.06
C GLN A 334 -133.67 98.61 -21.19
N VAL A 335 -133.77 99.06 -22.44
CA VAL A 335 -133.00 98.49 -23.57
C VAL A 335 -131.49 98.63 -23.35
N LEU A 336 -131.02 99.79 -22.88
CA LEU A 336 -129.61 100.00 -22.54
C LEU A 336 -129.16 99.13 -21.35
N LEU A 337 -129.97 99.02 -20.31
CA LEU A 337 -129.65 98.27 -19.09
C LEU A 337 -129.70 96.75 -19.35
N ALA A 338 -130.57 96.29 -20.25
CA ALA A 338 -130.54 94.94 -20.81
C ALA A 338 -129.32 94.69 -21.70
N LYS A 339 -128.88 95.69 -22.49
CA LYS A 339 -127.63 95.60 -23.27
C LYS A 339 -126.42 95.49 -22.34
N VAL A 340 -126.29 96.34 -21.33
CA VAL A 340 -125.23 96.25 -20.30
C VAL A 340 -125.30 94.90 -19.57
N ARG A 341 -126.49 94.37 -19.30
CA ARG A 341 -126.64 93.01 -18.75
C ARG A 341 -126.09 91.95 -19.71
N SER A 342 -126.33 92.04 -21.01
CA SER A 342 -125.77 91.10 -22.00
C SER A 342 -124.26 91.24 -22.19
N GLU A 343 -123.71 92.45 -22.06
CA GLU A 343 -122.26 92.72 -22.08
C GLU A 343 -121.59 92.23 -20.80
N LEU A 344 -122.26 92.36 -19.64
CA LEU A 344 -121.80 91.82 -18.35
C LEU A 344 -121.83 90.28 -18.35
N ILE A 345 -122.93 89.67 -18.82
CA ILE A 345 -123.05 88.20 -18.92
C ILE A 345 -122.02 87.64 -19.90
N SER A 346 -121.89 88.19 -21.11
CA SER A 346 -120.88 87.70 -22.07
C SER A 346 -119.44 87.93 -21.59
N SER A 347 -119.17 89.00 -20.81
CA SER A 347 -117.87 89.17 -20.16
C SER A 347 -117.65 88.24 -18.96
N GLN A 348 -118.71 87.81 -18.25
CA GLN A 348 -118.66 86.79 -17.20
C GLN A 348 -118.45 85.40 -17.81
N GLU A 349 -119.13 85.06 -18.89
CA GLU A 349 -118.92 83.83 -19.67
C GLU A 349 -117.50 83.77 -20.24
N SER A 350 -116.99 84.89 -20.74
CA SER A 350 -115.59 85.03 -21.19
C SER A 350 -114.57 84.85 -20.05
N LEU A 351 -114.83 85.45 -18.88
CA LEU A 351 -114.02 85.24 -17.67
C LEU A 351 -114.00 83.76 -17.26
N VAL A 352 -115.18 83.14 -17.11
CA VAL A 352 -115.32 81.73 -16.71
C VAL A 352 -114.68 80.78 -17.73
N PHE A 353 -114.78 81.08 -19.04
CA PHE A 353 -114.07 80.35 -20.09
C PHE A 353 -112.55 80.49 -19.94
N SER A 354 -112.04 81.70 -19.67
CA SER A 354 -110.60 81.93 -19.47
C SER A 354 -110.08 81.27 -18.19
N CYS A 355 -110.85 81.28 -17.08
CA CYS A 355 -110.50 80.59 -15.85
C CYS A 355 -110.48 79.06 -16.05
N ARG A 356 -111.47 78.49 -16.75
CA ARG A 356 -111.47 77.06 -17.10
C ARG A 356 -110.26 76.68 -17.95
N LYS A 357 -109.89 77.51 -18.94
CA LYS A 357 -108.69 77.29 -19.75
C LYS A 357 -107.42 77.33 -18.90
N LEU A 358 -107.32 78.26 -17.94
CA LEU A 358 -106.19 78.37 -17.03
C LEU A 358 -106.11 77.19 -16.04
N GLU A 359 -107.25 76.62 -15.64
CA GLU A 359 -107.36 75.37 -14.86
C GLU A 359 -106.88 74.15 -15.67
N GLU A 360 -107.33 74.02 -16.92
CA GLU A 360 -106.88 72.96 -17.85
C GLU A 360 -105.35 73.04 -18.09
N GLN A 361 -104.82 74.25 -18.26
CA GLN A 361 -103.37 74.51 -18.35
C GLN A 361 -102.65 74.19 -17.02
N ALA A 362 -103.23 74.49 -15.86
CA ALA A 362 -102.65 74.16 -14.56
C ALA A 362 -102.46 72.65 -14.39
N GLN A 363 -103.47 71.85 -14.73
CA GLN A 363 -103.36 70.39 -14.68
C GLN A 363 -102.35 69.83 -15.71
N GLN A 364 -102.18 70.48 -16.87
CA GLN A 364 -101.13 70.09 -17.81
C GLN A 364 -99.74 70.37 -17.24
N MET A 365 -99.54 71.54 -16.63
CA MET A 365 -98.28 71.90 -15.95
C MET A 365 -97.97 70.98 -14.76
N GLU A 366 -98.97 70.56 -13.99
CA GLU A 366 -98.83 69.60 -12.88
C GLU A 366 -98.39 68.20 -13.35
N ARG A 367 -98.97 67.71 -14.46
CA ARG A 367 -98.53 66.46 -15.11
C ARG A 367 -97.09 66.57 -15.62
N GLN A 368 -96.70 67.74 -16.14
CA GLN A 368 -95.32 68.00 -16.56
C GLN A 368 -94.35 68.08 -15.37
N LEU A 369 -94.74 68.69 -14.24
CA LEU A 369 -93.96 68.70 -13.00
C LEU A 369 -93.73 67.28 -12.47
N SER A 370 -94.77 66.44 -12.45
CA SER A 370 -94.68 65.05 -11.98
C SER A 370 -93.73 64.22 -12.85
N ASN A 371 -93.91 64.25 -14.18
CA ASN A 371 -93.05 63.56 -15.14
C ASN A 371 -91.59 64.07 -15.09
N LEU A 372 -91.38 65.36 -14.88
CA LEU A 372 -90.04 65.93 -14.71
C LEU A 372 -89.40 65.50 -13.38
N SER A 373 -90.20 65.37 -12.31
CA SER A 373 -89.73 64.82 -11.03
C SER A 373 -89.37 63.33 -11.13
N GLU A 374 -90.12 62.54 -11.89
CA GLU A 374 -89.81 61.14 -12.19
C GLU A 374 -88.53 61.04 -13.03
N GLN A 375 -88.37 61.85 -14.09
CA GLN A 375 -87.15 61.92 -14.89
C GLN A 375 -85.92 62.29 -14.05
N LYS A 376 -86.04 63.23 -13.11
CA LYS A 376 -84.97 63.57 -12.15
C LYS A 376 -84.61 62.40 -11.25
N LEU A 377 -85.60 61.71 -10.68
CA LEU A 377 -85.36 60.64 -9.71
C LEU A 377 -84.73 59.42 -10.40
N LEU A 378 -85.16 59.11 -11.63
CA LEU A 378 -84.50 58.14 -12.50
C LEU A 378 -83.06 58.55 -12.84
N LEU A 379 -82.83 59.83 -13.19
CA LEU A 379 -81.50 60.35 -13.52
C LEU A 379 -80.54 60.29 -12.33
N ILE A 380 -80.99 60.63 -11.12
CA ILE A 380 -80.22 60.47 -9.88
C ILE A 380 -79.89 58.99 -9.63
N SER A 381 -80.86 58.09 -9.82
CA SER A 381 -80.63 56.64 -9.69
C SER A 381 -79.63 56.12 -10.73
N HIS A 382 -79.61 56.66 -11.94
CA HIS A 382 -78.61 56.31 -12.97
C HIS A 382 -77.23 56.91 -12.70
N ALA A 383 -77.15 58.13 -12.17
CA ALA A 383 -75.90 58.75 -11.75
C ALA A 383 -75.27 57.97 -10.59
N GLN A 384 -76.05 57.61 -9.58
CA GLN A 384 -75.55 56.83 -8.44
C GLN A 384 -75.15 55.40 -8.84
N ALA A 385 -75.92 54.73 -9.70
CA ALA A 385 -75.52 53.42 -10.24
C ALA A 385 -74.25 53.48 -11.12
N LEU A 386 -73.91 54.64 -11.69
CA LEU A 386 -72.63 54.86 -12.36
C LEU A 386 -71.51 55.13 -11.36
N GLU A 387 -71.76 55.85 -10.26
CA GLU A 387 -70.81 56.08 -9.17
C GLU A 387 -70.42 54.76 -8.47
N ASP A 388 -71.41 53.91 -8.16
CA ASP A 388 -71.19 52.55 -7.62
C ASP A 388 -70.31 51.72 -8.57
N ALA A 389 -70.64 51.72 -9.88
CA ALA A 389 -69.87 51.00 -10.90
C ALA A 389 -68.45 51.60 -11.13
N GLN A 390 -68.26 52.90 -10.89
CA GLN A 390 -66.94 53.53 -10.89
C GLN A 390 -66.11 53.12 -9.67
N SER A 391 -66.74 52.92 -8.51
CA SER A 391 -66.08 52.40 -7.31
C SER A 391 -65.59 50.96 -7.52
N ASP A 392 -66.47 50.05 -7.93
CA ASP A 392 -66.12 48.64 -8.25
C ASP A 392 -65.00 48.55 -9.30
N PHE A 393 -65.01 49.46 -10.28
CA PHE A 393 -64.02 49.53 -11.34
C PHE A 393 -62.63 50.00 -10.87
N GLU A 394 -62.55 51.06 -10.03
CA GLU A 394 -61.28 51.49 -9.44
C GLU A 394 -60.73 50.43 -8.48
N ASP A 395 -61.61 49.64 -7.85
CA ASP A 395 -61.24 48.52 -6.98
C ASP A 395 -60.57 47.39 -7.78
N GLU A 396 -61.15 46.95 -8.91
CA GLU A 396 -60.51 45.96 -9.79
C GLU A 396 -59.23 46.51 -10.46
N ARG A 397 -59.19 47.80 -10.81
CA ARG A 397 -57.96 48.49 -11.25
C ARG A 397 -56.88 48.55 -10.15
N SER A 398 -57.27 48.55 -8.89
CA SER A 398 -56.34 48.45 -7.75
C SER A 398 -55.83 47.02 -7.56
N ARG A 399 -56.68 46.01 -7.74
CA ARG A 399 -56.29 44.60 -7.76
C ARG A 399 -55.34 44.29 -8.93
N LEU A 400 -55.57 44.88 -10.10
CA LEU A 400 -54.68 44.78 -11.27
C LEU A 400 -53.29 45.36 -10.98
N ARG A 401 -53.20 46.57 -10.39
CA ARG A 401 -51.90 47.15 -9.98
C ARG A 401 -51.15 46.22 -9.03
N ALA A 402 -51.82 45.72 -7.99
CA ALA A 402 -51.23 44.78 -7.04
C ALA A 402 -50.82 43.42 -7.67
N ALA A 403 -51.39 43.04 -8.82
CA ALA A 403 -50.93 41.89 -9.61
C ALA A 403 -49.72 42.22 -10.50
N GLN A 404 -49.66 43.43 -11.07
CA GLN A 404 -48.50 43.93 -11.82
C GLN A 404 -47.27 44.09 -10.91
N ASP A 405 -47.46 44.63 -9.71
CA ASP A 405 -46.39 44.77 -8.71
C ASP A 405 -45.82 43.39 -8.33
N LYS A 406 -46.68 42.38 -8.12
CA LYS A 406 -46.27 40.98 -7.87
C LYS A 406 -45.55 40.35 -9.05
N LEU A 407 -46.02 40.57 -10.28
CA LEU A 407 -45.37 40.07 -11.49
C LEU A 407 -43.94 40.61 -11.61
N THR A 408 -43.76 41.93 -11.45
CA THR A 408 -42.42 42.55 -11.56
C THR A 408 -41.47 42.12 -10.45
N GLU A 409 -41.94 41.95 -9.20
CA GLU A 409 -41.15 41.35 -8.12
C GLU A 409 -40.72 39.91 -8.46
N LEU A 410 -41.64 39.09 -8.99
CA LEU A 410 -41.36 37.71 -9.36
C LEU A 410 -40.39 37.62 -10.57
N GLU A 411 -40.53 38.50 -11.56
CA GLU A 411 -39.57 38.65 -12.67
C GLU A 411 -38.17 39.03 -12.16
N MET A 412 -38.06 39.95 -11.20
CA MET A 412 -36.78 40.32 -10.58
C MET A 412 -36.16 39.15 -9.78
N GLN A 413 -36.97 38.37 -9.06
CA GLN A 413 -36.51 37.14 -8.40
C GLN A 413 -36.02 36.10 -9.41
N LEU A 414 -36.73 35.92 -10.53
CA LEU A 414 -36.30 35.01 -11.62
C LEU A 414 -34.96 35.43 -12.23
N LEU A 415 -34.75 36.72 -12.48
CA LEU A 415 -33.46 37.23 -12.97
C LEU A 415 -32.34 36.97 -11.97
N SER A 416 -32.54 37.27 -10.68
CA SER A 416 -31.54 37.04 -9.63
C SER A 416 -31.19 35.56 -9.46
N ASN A 417 -32.20 34.68 -9.45
CA ASN A 417 -32.01 33.23 -9.38
C ASN A 417 -31.29 32.68 -10.62
N ARG A 418 -31.56 33.23 -11.82
CA ARG A 418 -30.88 32.85 -13.06
C ARG A 418 -29.39 33.19 -13.00
N GLU A 419 -29.02 34.37 -12.50
CA GLU A 419 -27.61 34.71 -12.28
C GLU A 419 -26.93 33.82 -11.24
N LEU A 420 -27.64 33.44 -10.16
CA LEU A 420 -27.10 32.55 -9.13
C LEU A 420 -26.83 31.15 -9.70
N ILE A 421 -27.76 30.62 -10.51
CA ILE A 421 -27.62 29.37 -11.24
C ILE A 421 -26.46 29.43 -12.26
N GLU A 422 -26.23 30.55 -12.93
CA GLU A 422 -25.07 30.74 -13.80
C GLU A 422 -23.74 30.77 -13.01
N LYS A 423 -23.70 31.47 -11.87
CA LYS A 423 -22.53 31.51 -10.98
C LYS A 423 -22.16 30.10 -10.47
N PHE A 424 -23.13 29.32 -9.99
CA PHE A 424 -22.91 27.93 -9.58
C PHE A 424 -22.47 27.03 -10.74
N GLN A 425 -23.00 27.20 -11.96
CA GLN A 425 -22.48 26.48 -13.14
C GLN A 425 -21.01 26.84 -13.44
N GLY A 426 -20.66 28.11 -13.29
CA GLY A 426 -19.28 28.61 -13.44
C GLY A 426 -18.33 28.19 -12.33
N GLU A 427 -18.81 27.69 -11.18
CA GLU A 427 -18.00 27.09 -10.12
C GLU A 427 -17.89 25.58 -10.31
N LEU A 428 -19.02 24.91 -10.54
CA LEU A 428 -19.11 23.48 -10.79
C LEU A 428 -18.25 23.03 -11.98
N THR A 429 -18.20 23.81 -13.07
CA THR A 429 -17.34 23.53 -14.23
C THR A 429 -15.85 23.62 -13.91
N LYS A 430 -15.42 24.52 -13.00
CA LYS A 430 -14.04 24.58 -12.51
C LYS A 430 -13.71 23.40 -11.60
N GLU A 431 -14.63 23.02 -10.72
CA GLU A 431 -14.48 21.88 -9.83
C GLU A 431 -14.42 20.55 -10.62
N ARG A 432 -15.25 20.41 -11.66
CA ARG A 432 -15.19 19.30 -12.61
C ARG A 432 -13.84 19.23 -13.34
N ALA A 433 -13.30 20.37 -13.78
CA ALA A 433 -11.98 20.44 -14.40
C ALA A 433 -10.83 20.10 -13.43
N ALA A 434 -10.95 20.48 -12.15
CA ALA A 434 -9.98 20.10 -11.12
C ALA A 434 -10.02 18.60 -10.79
N VAL A 435 -11.22 18.01 -10.72
CA VAL A 435 -11.43 16.55 -10.57
C VAL A 435 -10.87 15.79 -11.77
N GLU A 436 -11.08 16.29 -12.99
CA GLU A 436 -10.52 15.74 -14.23
C GLU A 436 -8.98 15.78 -14.22
N HIS A 437 -8.38 16.92 -13.86
CA HIS A 437 -6.92 17.08 -13.74
C HIS A 437 -6.31 16.09 -12.74
N GLY A 438 -6.85 16.04 -11.51
CA GLY A 438 -6.38 15.10 -10.50
C GLY A 438 -6.54 13.63 -10.96
N THR A 439 -7.60 13.33 -11.71
CA THR A 439 -7.81 11.97 -12.26
C THR A 439 -6.67 11.61 -13.20
N GLN A 440 -6.26 12.54 -14.06
CA GLN A 440 -5.13 12.37 -14.98
C GLN A 440 -3.81 12.21 -14.20
N GLU A 441 -3.56 13.03 -13.16
CA GLU A 441 -2.40 12.89 -12.27
C GLU A 441 -2.32 11.50 -11.63
N ILE A 442 -3.44 10.95 -11.13
CA ILE A 442 -3.48 9.59 -10.57
C ILE A 442 -3.17 8.54 -11.65
N THR A 443 -3.65 8.68 -12.89
CA THR A 443 -3.28 7.71 -13.95
C THR A 443 -1.77 7.73 -14.26
N LEU A 444 -1.12 8.90 -14.17
CA LEU A 444 0.33 9.04 -14.32
C LEU A 444 1.08 8.43 -13.13
N LEU A 445 0.63 8.68 -11.89
CA LEU A 445 1.20 8.09 -10.68
C LEU A 445 1.06 6.56 -10.68
N LYS A 446 -0.11 6.02 -11.04
CA LYS A 446 -0.34 4.57 -11.18
C LYS A 446 0.56 3.94 -12.25
N LYS A 447 0.79 4.63 -13.38
CA LYS A 447 1.71 4.17 -14.42
C LYS A 447 3.17 4.13 -13.94
N ASN A 448 3.60 5.16 -13.19
CA ASN A 448 4.93 5.20 -12.58
C ASN A 448 5.09 4.08 -11.54
N LEU A 449 4.10 3.89 -10.67
CA LEU A 449 4.06 2.81 -9.69
C LEU A 449 4.20 1.43 -10.34
N LEU A 450 3.39 1.12 -11.35
CA LEU A 450 3.47 -0.16 -12.09
C LEU A 450 4.84 -0.37 -12.77
N GLN A 451 5.46 0.70 -13.29
CA GLN A 451 6.81 0.63 -13.82
C GLN A 451 7.82 0.32 -12.70
N LYS A 452 7.71 0.96 -11.53
CA LYS A 452 8.59 0.72 -10.38
C LYS A 452 8.43 -0.68 -9.80
N GLU A 453 7.22 -1.20 -9.73
CA GLU A 453 6.96 -2.60 -9.31
C GLU A 453 7.56 -3.61 -10.29
N PHE A 454 7.52 -3.34 -11.60
CA PHE A 454 8.17 -4.17 -12.61
C PHE A 454 9.70 -4.11 -12.50
N GLU A 455 10.28 -2.91 -12.37
CA GLU A 455 11.73 -2.71 -12.14
C GLU A 455 12.19 -3.45 -10.88
N TYR A 456 11.46 -3.30 -9.76
CA TYR A 456 11.71 -3.99 -8.50
C TYR A 456 11.61 -5.52 -8.62
N SER A 457 10.59 -6.05 -9.30
CA SER A 457 10.47 -7.50 -9.51
C SER A 457 11.60 -8.06 -10.39
N HIS A 458 12.18 -7.23 -11.27
CA HIS A 458 13.34 -7.61 -12.07
C HIS A 458 14.65 -7.58 -11.24
N THR A 459 14.88 -6.52 -10.46
CA THR A 459 16.07 -6.42 -9.59
C THR A 459 16.06 -7.47 -8.49
N GLN A 460 14.90 -7.78 -7.88
CA GLN A 460 14.75 -8.87 -6.90
C GLN A 460 15.14 -10.24 -7.48
N LYS A 461 14.70 -10.57 -8.71
CA LYS A 461 15.05 -11.84 -9.37
C LYS A 461 16.53 -11.91 -9.76
N LEU A 462 17.13 -10.77 -10.13
CA LEU A 462 18.57 -10.68 -10.39
C LEU A 462 19.38 -10.86 -9.10
N LEU A 463 18.92 -10.28 -7.98
CA LEU A 463 19.53 -10.44 -6.66
C LEU A 463 19.51 -11.92 -6.24
N GLN A 464 18.36 -12.58 -6.30
CA GLN A 464 18.20 -14.01 -5.98
C GLN A 464 19.14 -14.91 -6.81
N ALA A 465 19.34 -14.59 -8.09
CA ALA A 465 20.30 -15.29 -8.94
C ALA A 465 21.76 -15.09 -8.47
N LYS A 466 22.12 -13.88 -8.04
CA LYS A 466 23.47 -13.58 -7.49
C LYS A 466 23.70 -14.14 -6.10
N GLU A 467 22.67 -14.21 -5.25
CA GLU A 467 22.71 -14.94 -3.98
C GLU A 467 22.97 -16.43 -4.21
N SER A 468 22.37 -17.01 -5.26
CA SER A 468 22.61 -18.40 -5.67
C SER A 468 24.05 -18.62 -6.19
N GLU A 469 24.57 -17.70 -7.01
CA GLU A 469 25.97 -17.74 -7.48
C GLU A 469 26.98 -17.60 -6.32
N LEU A 470 26.68 -16.80 -5.29
CA LEU A 470 27.51 -16.67 -4.10
C LEU A 470 27.58 -18.00 -3.32
N VAL A 471 26.44 -18.68 -3.12
CA VAL A 471 26.41 -19.97 -2.42
C VAL A 471 27.17 -21.05 -3.21
N GLU A 472 27.07 -21.07 -4.54
CA GLU A 472 27.87 -21.97 -5.39
C GLU A 472 29.38 -21.68 -5.24
N ALA A 473 29.79 -20.42 -5.20
CA ALA A 473 31.18 -20.02 -4.97
C ALA A 473 31.69 -20.39 -3.57
N GLN A 474 30.89 -20.18 -2.52
CA GLN A 474 31.21 -20.58 -1.14
C GLN A 474 31.44 -22.10 -1.03
N LEU A 475 30.57 -22.91 -1.63
CA LEU A 475 30.71 -24.37 -1.67
C LEU A 475 31.95 -24.82 -2.47
N GLN A 476 32.28 -24.13 -3.57
CA GLN A 476 33.51 -24.41 -4.33
C GLN A 476 34.77 -24.10 -3.51
N ILE A 477 34.79 -22.99 -2.76
CA ILE A 477 35.91 -22.63 -1.89
C ILE A 477 36.10 -23.67 -0.78
N GLN A 478 35.01 -24.05 -0.09
CA GLN A 478 35.05 -25.09 0.94
C GLN A 478 35.57 -26.44 0.40
N HIS A 479 35.20 -26.81 -0.83
CA HIS A 479 35.75 -27.99 -1.49
C HIS A 479 37.27 -27.89 -1.68
N MET A 480 37.75 -26.77 -2.24
CA MET A 480 39.18 -26.54 -2.48
C MET A 480 40.00 -26.51 -1.18
N GLU A 481 39.47 -25.89 -0.12
CA GLU A 481 40.08 -25.92 1.22
C GLU A 481 40.18 -27.35 1.78
N SER A 482 39.14 -28.16 1.60
CA SER A 482 39.14 -29.57 2.05
C SER A 482 40.11 -30.45 1.26
N GLU A 483 40.24 -30.24 -0.06
CA GLU A 483 41.26 -30.89 -0.89
C GLU A 483 42.67 -30.47 -0.47
N GLN A 484 42.90 -29.16 -0.26
CA GLN A 484 44.19 -28.62 0.17
C GLN A 484 44.61 -29.22 1.51
N ALA A 485 43.72 -29.24 2.51
CA ALA A 485 44.01 -29.82 3.83
C ALA A 485 44.32 -31.33 3.74
N SER A 486 43.56 -32.09 2.94
CA SER A 486 43.82 -33.52 2.71
C SER A 486 45.18 -33.76 2.04
N LEU A 487 45.53 -32.96 1.03
CA LEU A 487 46.81 -33.06 0.34
C LEU A 487 47.98 -32.61 1.24
N GLN A 488 47.77 -31.60 2.09
CA GLN A 488 48.78 -31.12 3.04
C GLN A 488 49.13 -32.18 4.09
N LEU A 489 48.14 -32.92 4.60
CA LEU A 489 48.39 -34.07 5.49
C LEU A 489 49.19 -35.17 4.81
N ILE A 490 48.85 -35.52 3.56
CA ILE A 490 49.61 -36.50 2.76
C ILE A 490 51.05 -36.02 2.53
N VAL A 491 51.26 -34.73 2.25
CA VAL A 491 52.61 -34.14 2.10
C VAL A 491 53.40 -34.19 3.40
N GLN A 492 52.78 -33.91 4.55
CA GLN A 492 53.43 -34.02 5.87
C GLN A 492 53.82 -35.47 6.20
N GLU A 493 52.93 -36.44 5.95
CA GLU A 493 53.21 -37.87 6.11
C GLU A 493 54.40 -38.29 5.23
N LYS A 494 54.42 -37.86 3.96
CA LYS A 494 55.49 -38.20 3.01
C LYS A 494 56.79 -37.43 3.26
N ASP A 495 56.76 -36.27 3.92
CA ASP A 495 57.97 -35.62 4.45
C ASP A 495 58.58 -36.43 5.60
N ALA A 496 57.75 -36.93 6.52
CA ALA A 496 58.21 -37.78 7.63
C ALA A 496 58.80 -39.11 7.12
N ASP A 497 58.09 -39.84 6.26
CA ASP A 497 58.57 -41.05 5.58
C ASP A 497 59.97 -40.84 4.97
N LEU A 498 60.14 -39.71 4.29
CA LEU A 498 61.33 -39.40 3.50
C LEU A 498 62.50 -38.94 4.38
N GLU A 499 62.22 -38.25 5.50
CA GLU A 499 63.23 -37.86 6.48
C GLU A 499 63.71 -39.07 7.29
N ASP A 500 62.83 -40.01 7.64
CA ASP A 500 63.25 -41.26 8.29
C ASP A 500 64.00 -42.19 7.30
N ALA A 501 63.58 -42.25 6.03
CA ALA A 501 64.34 -42.96 4.99
C ALA A 501 65.76 -42.38 4.78
N LYS A 502 65.93 -41.06 4.86
CA LYS A 502 67.28 -40.43 4.86
C LYS A 502 68.10 -40.81 6.09
N LYS A 503 67.51 -40.85 7.30
CA LYS A 503 68.24 -41.24 8.52
C LYS A 503 68.75 -42.68 8.43
N VAL A 504 67.90 -43.60 7.95
CA VAL A 504 68.29 -44.99 7.71
C VAL A 504 69.41 -45.08 6.67
N LEU A 505 69.28 -44.38 5.54
CA LEU A 505 70.32 -44.30 4.51
C LEU A 505 71.65 -43.76 5.05
N ALA A 506 71.60 -42.68 5.83
CA ALA A 506 72.79 -42.07 6.44
C ALA A 506 73.47 -43.00 7.46
N GLY A 507 72.68 -43.77 8.22
CA GLY A 507 73.18 -44.85 9.08
C GLY A 507 73.93 -45.89 8.27
N VAL A 508 73.29 -46.48 7.25
CA VAL A 508 73.92 -47.51 6.40
C VAL A 508 75.16 -46.97 5.65
N ASN A 509 75.18 -45.70 5.25
CA ASN A 509 76.36 -45.09 4.65
C ASN A 509 77.51 -44.88 5.67
N ASN A 510 77.21 -44.62 6.93
CA ASN A 510 78.21 -44.63 8.01
C ASN A 510 78.72 -46.06 8.25
N ASP A 511 77.84 -47.05 8.34
CA ASP A 511 78.21 -48.47 8.47
C ASP A 511 79.13 -48.92 7.33
N ILE A 512 78.81 -48.55 6.08
CA ILE A 512 79.66 -48.80 4.89
C ILE A 512 81.01 -48.08 5.01
N SER A 513 81.05 -46.87 5.56
CA SER A 513 82.28 -46.12 5.77
C SER A 513 83.18 -46.75 6.85
N GLU A 514 82.60 -47.21 7.95
CA GLU A 514 83.30 -47.96 9.00
C GLU A 514 83.80 -49.32 8.51
N LEU A 515 82.95 -50.10 7.81
CA LEU A 515 83.34 -51.35 7.17
C LEU A 515 84.46 -51.16 6.14
N LYS A 516 84.47 -50.04 5.43
CA LYS A 516 85.55 -49.70 4.48
C LYS A 516 86.87 -49.35 5.19
N VAL A 517 86.81 -48.67 6.34
CA VAL A 517 88.01 -48.45 7.19
C VAL A 517 88.52 -49.79 7.74
N LEU A 518 87.63 -50.65 8.25
CA LEU A 518 87.99 -51.99 8.73
C LEU A 518 88.61 -52.85 7.61
N LEU A 519 88.02 -52.85 6.42
CA LEU A 519 88.57 -53.55 5.25
C LEU A 519 89.98 -53.06 4.91
N ASN A 520 90.20 -51.74 4.82
CA ASN A 520 91.52 -51.16 4.57
C ASN A 520 92.54 -51.54 5.67
N THR A 521 92.12 -51.63 6.94
CA THR A 521 93.03 -52.08 8.02
C THR A 521 93.39 -53.55 7.90
N LYS A 522 92.44 -54.42 7.52
CA LYS A 522 92.71 -55.86 7.27
C LYS A 522 93.50 -56.11 6.00
N GLU A 523 93.34 -55.28 4.97
CA GLU A 523 94.22 -55.29 3.80
C GLU A 523 95.65 -54.90 4.18
N ALA A 524 95.84 -53.87 5.01
CA ALA A 524 97.16 -53.49 5.51
C ALA A 524 97.82 -54.57 6.41
N GLU A 525 97.05 -55.23 7.28
CA GLU A 525 97.51 -56.40 8.04
C GLU A 525 97.92 -57.56 7.12
N LEU A 526 97.12 -57.85 6.08
CA LEU A 526 97.40 -58.92 5.11
C LEU A 526 98.64 -58.61 4.27
N ILE A 527 98.84 -57.36 3.85
CA ILE A 527 100.07 -56.90 3.19
C ILE A 527 101.26 -57.09 4.14
N GLN A 528 101.16 -56.70 5.41
CA GLN A 528 102.23 -56.91 6.39
C GLN A 528 102.54 -58.40 6.62
N ALA A 529 101.51 -59.25 6.70
CA ALA A 529 101.68 -60.71 6.80
C ALA A 529 102.36 -61.29 5.56
N THR A 530 101.98 -60.81 4.37
CA THR A 530 102.59 -61.21 3.08
C THR A 530 104.06 -60.78 3.02
N MET A 531 104.39 -59.57 3.49
CA MET A 531 105.79 -59.11 3.59
C MET A 531 106.61 -59.98 4.56
N LYS A 532 106.09 -60.29 5.76
CA LYS A 532 106.75 -61.19 6.72
C LYS A 532 106.94 -62.62 6.17
N LEU A 533 106.03 -63.07 5.31
CA LEU A 533 106.14 -64.36 4.63
C LEU A 533 107.23 -64.30 3.55
N TRP A 534 107.32 -63.19 2.81
CA TRP A 534 108.39 -62.93 1.84
C TRP A 534 109.78 -62.81 2.51
N GLU A 535 109.87 -62.15 3.66
CA GLU A 535 111.10 -62.10 4.50
C GLU A 535 111.52 -63.51 4.96
N LYS A 536 110.57 -64.39 5.27
CA LYS A 536 110.86 -65.81 5.57
C LYS A 536 111.26 -66.60 4.34
N GLU A 537 110.65 -66.35 3.19
CA GLU A 537 111.01 -66.98 1.91
C GLU A 537 112.45 -66.61 1.51
N ASP A 538 112.84 -65.33 1.63
CA ASP A 538 114.21 -64.86 1.42
C ASP A 538 115.19 -65.45 2.45
N HIS A 539 114.79 -65.57 3.73
CA HIS A 539 115.58 -66.30 4.73
C HIS A 539 115.75 -67.79 4.39
N ILE A 540 114.74 -68.46 3.85
CA ILE A 540 114.84 -69.85 3.36
C ILE A 540 115.77 -69.92 2.15
N LEU A 541 115.69 -68.95 1.23
CA LEU A 541 116.58 -68.84 0.07
C LEU A 541 118.05 -68.60 0.50
N MET A 542 118.28 -67.74 1.49
CA MET A 542 119.59 -67.54 2.13
C MET A 542 120.09 -68.85 2.77
N MET A 543 119.26 -69.55 3.54
CA MET A 543 119.60 -70.85 4.14
C MET A 543 119.90 -71.94 3.08
N GLN A 544 119.23 -71.92 1.93
CA GLN A 544 119.53 -72.80 0.80
C GLN A 544 120.89 -72.46 0.16
N ASN A 545 121.19 -71.17 -0.04
CA ASN A 545 122.50 -70.73 -0.53
C ASN A 545 123.64 -71.10 0.45
N ASP A 546 123.41 -70.99 1.76
CA ASP A 546 124.36 -71.45 2.79
C ASP A 546 124.52 -72.99 2.77
N LEU A 547 123.43 -73.74 2.59
CA LEU A 547 123.45 -75.20 2.45
C LEU A 547 124.23 -75.64 1.20
N ASP A 548 124.09 -74.95 0.08
CA ASP A 548 124.87 -75.21 -1.12
C ASP A 548 126.33 -74.75 -0.99
N GLY A 549 126.60 -73.69 -0.23
CA GLY A 549 127.94 -73.33 0.23
C GLY A 549 128.59 -74.41 1.10
N VAL A 550 127.80 -75.16 1.87
CA VAL A 550 128.24 -76.36 2.60
C VAL A 550 128.43 -77.55 1.66
N ASN A 551 127.53 -77.79 0.69
CA ASN A 551 127.69 -78.85 -0.33
C ASN A 551 128.97 -78.66 -1.18
N TYR A 552 129.31 -77.42 -1.53
CA TYR A 552 130.55 -77.10 -2.25
C TYR A 552 131.78 -77.49 -1.42
N LYS A 553 131.80 -77.15 -0.13
CA LYS A 553 132.88 -77.54 0.81
C LYS A 553 132.91 -79.05 1.08
N PHE A 554 131.75 -79.72 1.08
CA PHE A 554 131.67 -81.18 1.12
C PHE A 554 132.27 -81.84 -0.13
N SER A 555 132.10 -81.22 -1.29
CA SER A 555 132.67 -81.69 -2.57
C SER A 555 134.20 -81.50 -2.60
N GLU A 556 134.70 -80.39 -2.05
CA GLU A 556 136.14 -80.16 -1.85
C GLU A 556 136.74 -81.19 -0.87
N ALA A 557 136.04 -81.48 0.25
CA ALA A 557 136.44 -82.52 1.19
C ALA A 557 136.44 -83.93 0.57
N ALA A 558 135.46 -84.27 -0.28
CA ALA A 558 135.38 -85.58 -0.94
C ALA A 558 136.58 -85.86 -1.85
N SER A 559 137.04 -84.85 -2.60
CA SER A 559 138.25 -84.92 -3.44
C SER A 559 139.53 -85.20 -2.62
N ILE A 560 139.59 -84.69 -1.39
CA ILE A 560 140.71 -84.93 -0.47
C ILE A 560 140.61 -86.34 0.15
N VAL A 561 139.40 -86.83 0.44
CA VAL A 561 139.17 -88.17 1.01
C VAL A 561 139.62 -89.30 0.07
N GLU A 562 139.38 -89.20 -1.24
CA GLU A 562 139.86 -90.19 -2.21
C GLU A 562 141.40 -90.31 -2.22
N ARG A 563 142.10 -89.21 -1.90
CA ARG A 563 143.57 -89.18 -1.80
C ARG A 563 144.11 -89.65 -0.44
N ILE A 564 143.31 -89.60 0.62
CA ILE A 564 143.65 -90.11 1.96
C ILE A 564 143.56 -91.64 2.03
N ALA A 565 142.68 -92.26 1.23
CA ALA A 565 142.43 -93.71 1.22
C ALA A 565 143.67 -94.61 0.87
N ASN A 566 144.81 -94.04 0.48
CA ASN A 566 146.05 -94.75 0.17
C ASN A 566 147.21 -94.50 1.15
N LEU A 567 147.12 -93.55 2.10
CA LEU A 567 148.24 -93.17 2.98
C LEU A 567 147.86 -92.79 4.42
N THR A 568 146.91 -93.50 5.05
CA THR A 568 146.72 -93.43 6.51
C THR A 568 146.73 -94.80 7.18
N ASN A 569 147.95 -95.32 7.34
CA ASN A 569 148.30 -95.97 8.60
C ASN A 569 148.44 -94.89 9.69
N THR A 570 148.17 -95.24 10.95
CA THR A 570 148.53 -94.50 12.19
C THR A 570 148.03 -93.06 12.42
N LEU A 571 147.12 -92.92 13.40
CA LEU A 571 146.95 -91.82 14.39
C LEU A 571 146.58 -90.38 13.90
N ALA A 572 146.05 -89.46 14.72
CA ALA A 572 145.10 -89.56 15.85
C ALA A 572 144.70 -88.16 16.40
N VAL A 573 143.39 -87.95 16.63
CA VAL A 573 142.77 -87.17 17.75
C VAL A 573 142.89 -85.62 17.81
N ALA A 574 141.79 -85.00 18.30
CA ALA A 574 141.62 -83.66 18.92
C ALA A 574 141.54 -82.38 18.05
N ALA A 575 140.86 -81.28 18.48
CA ALA A 575 139.73 -81.11 19.42
C ALA A 575 139.18 -79.65 19.48
N HIS A 576 137.92 -79.50 19.93
CA HIS A 576 137.35 -78.43 20.80
C HIS A 576 137.23 -76.93 20.38
N ASP A 577 136.02 -76.39 20.66
CA ASP A 577 135.70 -75.15 21.42
C ASP A 577 135.51 -73.73 20.82
N LYS A 578 134.48 -73.02 21.37
CA LYS A 578 134.40 -71.57 21.75
C LYS A 578 134.11 -70.49 20.67
N ASP A 579 133.61 -69.26 20.95
CA ASP A 579 133.15 -68.57 22.20
C ASP A 579 132.29 -67.29 21.91
N ASN A 580 131.48 -66.82 22.89
CA ASN A 580 131.06 -65.41 23.21
C ASN A 580 130.38 -64.45 22.15
N SER A 581 129.90 -63.22 22.46
CA SER A 581 129.03 -62.67 23.57
C SER A 581 128.72 -61.13 23.42
N ALA A 582 127.46 -60.69 23.66
CA ALA A 582 126.95 -59.32 23.98
C ALA A 582 127.12 -58.15 22.94
N ALA A 583 126.51 -56.94 23.02
CA ALA A 583 125.67 -56.22 24.03
C ALA A 583 124.80 -55.04 23.44
N SER A 584 123.98 -54.36 24.29
CA SER A 584 123.37 -52.99 24.16
C SER A 584 122.12 -52.76 23.24
N MET A 585 121.16 -51.82 23.50
CA MET A 585 120.92 -50.87 24.62
C MET A 585 119.49 -50.20 24.64
N MET A 586 119.01 -49.77 25.83
CA MET A 586 117.96 -48.74 26.16
C MET A 586 116.45 -48.99 25.82
N ASP A 587 115.48 -48.08 26.06
CA ASP A 587 114.80 -47.50 27.30
C ASP A 587 113.58 -46.61 26.81
N GLU A 588 112.53 -46.12 27.52
CA GLU A 588 111.98 -46.19 28.90
C GLU A 588 110.43 -45.83 28.98
N VAL A 589 109.89 -45.64 30.20
CA VAL A 589 108.66 -44.95 30.76
C VAL A 589 107.86 -43.93 29.88
N GLY A 590 106.55 -43.63 30.03
CA GLY A 590 105.43 -43.90 30.99
C GLY A 590 104.20 -42.98 30.67
N GLN A 591 103.12 -42.72 31.46
CA GLN A 591 102.51 -43.22 32.72
C GLN A 591 101.03 -42.68 32.88
N THR A 592 100.35 -42.82 34.05
CA THR A 592 98.90 -42.53 34.34
C THR A 592 98.71 -41.77 35.71
N PRO A 593 97.53 -41.54 36.40
CA PRO A 593 96.11 -41.98 36.24
C PRO A 593 94.95 -40.98 36.66
N GLU A 594 93.69 -41.48 36.70
CA GLU A 594 92.47 -41.19 37.54
C GLU A 594 92.06 -39.78 38.09
N MET A 595 90.76 -39.39 37.94
CA MET A 595 89.71 -39.45 39.01
C MET A 595 88.31 -38.83 38.65
N VAL A 596 87.24 -39.59 38.96
CA VAL A 596 85.91 -39.27 39.57
C VAL A 596 85.16 -37.91 39.37
N HIS A 597 83.86 -38.03 39.00
CA HIS A 597 82.67 -37.12 39.11
C HIS A 597 82.80 -35.58 39.29
N ASP A 598 81.99 -34.85 38.51
CA ASP A 598 80.96 -33.94 39.08
C ASP A 598 79.77 -33.72 38.10
N THR A 599 78.67 -33.08 38.55
CA THR A 599 77.44 -32.83 37.74
C THR A 599 77.13 -31.33 37.62
N ASP A 600 77.01 -30.79 36.40
CA ASP A 600 76.86 -29.34 36.16
C ASP A 600 75.50 -28.77 36.63
N PRO A 601 75.46 -27.85 37.62
CA PRO A 601 74.22 -27.26 38.12
C PRO A 601 73.66 -26.12 37.24
N ARG A 602 74.28 -25.80 36.09
CA ARG A 602 73.92 -24.63 35.28
C ARG A 602 72.81 -24.89 34.25
N THR A 603 72.78 -26.09 33.66
CA THR A 603 71.79 -26.48 32.64
C THR A 603 70.39 -26.72 33.21
N GLN A 604 70.29 -27.34 34.39
CA GLN A 604 69.02 -27.71 35.02
C GLN A 604 68.12 -26.50 35.31
N LYS A 605 68.69 -25.38 35.78
CA LYS A 605 67.94 -24.14 36.05
C LYS A 605 67.30 -23.53 34.80
N GLN A 606 67.88 -23.75 33.63
CA GLN A 606 67.43 -23.15 32.37
C GLN A 606 66.17 -23.87 31.85
N LEU A 607 66.20 -25.20 31.84
CA LEU A 607 65.02 -26.05 31.63
C LEU A 607 63.91 -25.76 32.68
N GLU A 608 64.27 -25.54 33.95
CA GLU A 608 63.32 -25.22 35.03
C GLU A 608 62.70 -23.81 34.93
N THR A 609 63.26 -22.92 34.10
CA THR A 609 62.61 -21.66 33.70
C THR A 609 61.76 -21.80 32.44
N GLU A 610 62.18 -22.59 31.46
CA GLU A 610 61.42 -22.81 30.21
C GLU A 610 60.14 -23.62 30.46
N LEU A 611 60.22 -24.69 31.26
CA LEU A 611 59.05 -25.46 31.71
C LEU A 611 58.06 -24.63 32.55
N ARG A 612 58.53 -23.53 33.16
CA ARG A 612 57.69 -22.61 33.93
C ARG A 612 56.96 -21.63 33.02
N MET A 613 57.67 -20.99 32.09
CA MET A 613 57.04 -20.12 31.09
C MET A 613 56.05 -20.88 30.21
N MET A 614 56.31 -22.14 29.84
CA MET A 614 55.34 -22.97 29.11
C MET A 614 54.11 -23.33 29.96
N ARG A 615 54.26 -23.51 31.28
CA ARG A 615 53.13 -23.71 32.19
C ARG A 615 52.29 -22.44 32.34
N GLU A 616 52.94 -21.30 32.57
CA GLU A 616 52.26 -19.99 32.68
C GLU A 616 51.53 -19.62 31.37
N LEU A 617 52.10 -19.96 30.21
CA LEU A 617 51.45 -19.81 28.90
C LEU A 617 50.25 -20.75 28.73
N LEU A 618 50.35 -22.00 29.20
CA LEU A 618 49.27 -22.98 29.15
C LEU A 618 48.10 -22.57 30.05
N GLU A 619 48.38 -22.15 31.28
CA GLU A 619 47.38 -21.64 32.24
C GLU A 619 46.68 -20.39 31.69
N ALA A 620 47.43 -19.47 31.04
CA ALA A 620 46.83 -18.33 30.33
C ALA A 620 45.91 -18.76 29.17
N LYS A 621 46.29 -19.79 28.41
CA LYS A 621 45.48 -20.32 27.30
C LYS A 621 44.25 -21.10 27.77
N GLU A 622 44.31 -21.74 28.94
CA GLU A 622 43.14 -22.34 29.59
C GLU A 622 42.14 -21.27 30.04
N VAL A 623 42.61 -20.13 30.57
CA VAL A 623 41.75 -18.98 30.90
C VAL A 623 41.12 -18.36 29.64
N ASP A 624 41.88 -18.18 28.55
CA ASP A 624 41.36 -17.72 27.26
C ASP A 624 40.26 -18.68 26.73
N PHE A 625 40.50 -19.99 26.81
CA PHE A 625 39.56 -21.02 26.38
C PHE A 625 38.26 -20.99 27.20
N LEU A 626 38.36 -20.91 28.53
CA LEU A 626 37.19 -20.81 29.42
C LEU A 626 36.42 -19.48 29.24
N ALA A 627 37.09 -18.40 28.83
CA ALA A 627 36.42 -17.15 28.44
C ALA A 627 35.68 -17.30 27.10
N ALA A 628 36.29 -17.95 26.10
CA ALA A 628 35.66 -18.24 24.82
C ALA A 628 34.46 -19.19 24.95
N GLN A 629 34.55 -20.22 25.81
CA GLN A 629 33.45 -21.13 26.10
C GLN A 629 32.23 -20.37 26.67
N ARG A 630 32.42 -19.53 27.68
CA ARG A 630 31.32 -18.71 28.26
C ARG A 630 30.72 -17.73 27.26
N ALA A 631 31.54 -17.17 26.36
CA ALA A 631 31.06 -16.31 25.29
C ALA A 631 30.21 -17.09 24.25
N LEU A 632 30.54 -18.36 23.99
CA LEU A 632 29.74 -19.24 23.14
C LEU A 632 28.42 -19.65 23.82
N GLU A 633 28.45 -20.00 25.12
CA GLU A 633 27.27 -20.32 25.92
C GLU A 633 26.27 -19.14 25.93
N LEU A 634 26.74 -17.90 26.16
CA LEU A 634 25.92 -16.70 26.07
C LEU A 634 25.33 -16.47 24.66
N LYS A 635 26.04 -16.86 23.60
CA LYS A 635 25.53 -16.75 22.22
C LYS A 635 24.51 -17.84 21.89
N ASP A 636 24.62 -19.02 22.46
CA ASP A 636 23.57 -20.04 22.38
C ASP A 636 22.31 -19.60 23.14
N GLU A 637 22.44 -18.97 24.31
CA GLU A 637 21.31 -18.36 25.02
C GLU A 637 20.62 -17.25 24.20
N GLU A 638 21.41 -16.36 23.56
CA GLU A 638 20.86 -15.34 22.64
C GLU A 638 20.12 -15.97 21.45
N LEU A 639 20.68 -17.01 20.83
CA LEU A 639 20.06 -17.72 19.70
C LEU A 639 18.77 -18.43 20.12
N ASN A 640 18.76 -19.12 21.26
CA ASN A 640 17.56 -19.72 21.84
C ASN A 640 16.47 -18.66 22.15
N ALA A 641 16.87 -17.46 22.60
CA ALA A 641 15.95 -16.35 22.80
C ALA A 641 15.44 -15.74 21.48
N VAL A 642 16.20 -15.81 20.37
CA VAL A 642 15.72 -15.46 19.02
C VAL A 642 14.76 -16.52 18.49
N LEU A 643 15.06 -17.82 18.63
CA LEU A 643 14.20 -18.93 18.22
C LEU A 643 12.82 -18.87 18.88
N ARG A 644 12.75 -18.67 20.21
CA ARG A 644 11.46 -18.50 20.92
C ARG A 644 10.65 -17.28 20.41
N ARG A 645 11.32 -16.20 20.01
CA ARG A 645 10.68 -15.02 19.38
C ARG A 645 10.29 -15.24 17.92
N TRP A 646 10.88 -16.23 17.25
CA TRP A 646 10.43 -16.70 15.94
C TRP A 646 9.17 -17.55 16.09
N GLU A 647 9.19 -18.58 16.95
CA GLU A 647 8.04 -19.45 17.22
C GLU A 647 6.77 -18.68 17.63
N VAL A 648 6.90 -17.60 18.42
CA VAL A 648 5.76 -16.75 18.80
C VAL A 648 5.17 -16.06 17.58
N ARG A 649 6.00 -15.43 16.74
CA ARG A 649 5.53 -14.75 15.51
C ARG A 649 4.98 -15.72 14.47
N GLU A 650 5.50 -16.94 14.42
CA GLU A 650 4.98 -18.01 13.56
C GLU A 650 3.57 -18.46 14.01
N LYS A 651 3.35 -18.59 15.33
CA LYS A 651 2.02 -18.87 15.91
C LYS A 651 1.05 -17.69 15.78
N GLU A 652 1.53 -16.45 15.82
CA GLU A 652 0.74 -15.25 15.51
C GLU A 652 0.35 -15.19 14.02
N PHE A 653 1.28 -15.53 13.12
CA PHE A 653 1.02 -15.56 11.68
C PHE A 653 0.02 -16.65 11.27
N GLU A 654 0.14 -17.85 11.84
CA GLU A 654 -0.81 -18.93 11.57
C GLU A 654 -2.22 -18.59 12.11
N ARG A 655 -2.32 -17.92 13.27
CA ARG A 655 -3.60 -17.40 13.79
C ARG A 655 -4.23 -16.36 12.85
N MET A 656 -3.47 -15.35 12.40
CA MET A 656 -3.97 -14.34 11.45
C MET A 656 -4.43 -14.97 10.13
N LYS A 657 -3.83 -16.09 9.74
CA LYS A 657 -4.22 -16.89 8.57
C LYS A 657 -5.47 -17.72 8.83
N GLU A 658 -5.66 -18.29 10.03
CA GLU A 658 -6.91 -18.93 10.46
C GLU A 658 -8.07 -17.91 10.48
N GLU A 659 -7.86 -16.74 11.08
CA GLU A 659 -8.80 -15.61 11.09
C GLU A 659 -9.21 -15.18 9.67
N LEU A 660 -8.24 -15.09 8.74
CA LEU A 660 -8.52 -14.81 7.31
C LEU A 660 -9.36 -15.90 6.62
N TRP A 661 -9.19 -17.17 7.00
CA TRP A 661 -10.02 -18.26 6.47
C TRP A 661 -11.44 -18.24 7.05
N GLU A 662 -11.61 -17.85 8.32
CA GLU A 662 -12.93 -17.65 8.92
C GLU A 662 -13.66 -16.44 8.29
N ASP A 663 -12.96 -15.31 8.10
CA ASP A 663 -13.50 -14.12 7.42
C ASP A 663 -13.90 -14.41 5.98
N THR A 664 -13.10 -15.18 5.23
CA THR A 664 -13.43 -15.51 3.83
C THR A 664 -14.58 -16.51 3.71
N ASP A 665 -14.74 -17.46 4.64
CA ASP A 665 -15.94 -18.31 4.67
C ASP A 665 -17.17 -17.56 5.21
N GLY A 666 -17.00 -16.62 6.14
CA GLY A 666 -18.02 -15.68 6.58
C GLY A 666 -18.54 -14.80 5.45
N LEU A 667 -17.65 -14.19 4.68
CA LEU A 667 -17.96 -13.41 3.48
C LEU A 667 -18.67 -14.27 2.41
N LYS A 668 -18.26 -15.53 2.25
CA LYS A 668 -18.88 -16.50 1.34
C LYS A 668 -20.29 -16.94 1.79
N LYS A 669 -20.52 -17.08 3.10
CA LYS A 669 -21.85 -17.29 3.70
C LYS A 669 -22.74 -16.07 3.46
N LEU A 670 -22.25 -14.86 3.73
CA LEU A 670 -22.96 -13.60 3.46
C LEU A 670 -23.29 -13.43 1.97
N TYR A 671 -22.35 -13.75 1.08
CA TYR A 671 -22.59 -13.75 -0.37
C TYR A 671 -23.66 -14.76 -0.77
N SER A 672 -23.64 -15.97 -0.19
CA SER A 672 -24.65 -17.00 -0.45
C SER A 672 -26.05 -16.59 0.04
N LEU A 673 -26.15 -15.99 1.24
CA LEU A 673 -27.40 -15.44 1.78
C LEU A 673 -27.92 -14.25 0.95
N ALA A 674 -27.03 -13.38 0.48
CA ALA A 674 -27.40 -12.29 -0.43
C ALA A 674 -27.89 -12.84 -1.78
N GLN A 675 -27.20 -13.84 -2.34
CA GLN A 675 -27.59 -14.49 -3.59
C GLN A 675 -28.93 -15.22 -3.46
N GLU A 676 -29.21 -15.87 -2.33
CA GLU A 676 -30.50 -16.48 -2.02
C GLU A 676 -31.61 -15.43 -1.89
N ARG A 677 -31.38 -14.31 -1.17
CA ARG A 677 -32.32 -13.19 -1.06
C ARG A 677 -32.64 -12.55 -2.40
N ILE A 678 -31.70 -12.55 -3.35
CA ILE A 678 -31.86 -12.00 -4.71
C ILE A 678 -32.49 -13.01 -5.67
N ARG A 679 -32.29 -14.32 -5.48
CA ARG A 679 -32.59 -15.39 -6.44
C ARG A 679 -34.01 -15.36 -7.01
N ASP A 680 -34.99 -15.13 -6.13
CA ASP A 680 -36.42 -15.20 -6.44
C ASP A 680 -37.11 -13.82 -6.33
N LYS A 681 -36.34 -12.72 -6.24
CA LYS A 681 -36.84 -11.32 -6.13
C LYS A 681 -36.39 -10.48 -7.32
N THR A 682 -37.30 -9.70 -7.91
CA THR A 682 -36.93 -8.72 -8.94
C THR A 682 -36.25 -7.49 -8.32
N VAL A 683 -35.60 -6.68 -9.17
CA VAL A 683 -35.04 -5.38 -8.75
C VAL A 683 -36.13 -4.45 -8.19
N GLY A 684 -37.38 -4.59 -8.66
CA GLY A 684 -38.53 -3.87 -8.10
C GLY A 684 -38.86 -4.32 -6.67
N ASP A 685 -38.91 -5.64 -6.43
CA ASP A 685 -39.20 -6.20 -5.11
C ASP A 685 -38.12 -5.82 -4.09
N LEU A 686 -36.84 -5.86 -4.50
CA LEU A 686 -35.71 -5.42 -3.67
C LEU A 686 -35.74 -3.91 -3.38
N ALA A 687 -36.21 -3.08 -4.31
CA ALA A 687 -36.40 -1.65 -4.08
C ALA A 687 -37.57 -1.37 -3.12
N ILE A 688 -38.67 -2.12 -3.23
CA ILE A 688 -39.81 -2.05 -2.30
C ILE A 688 -39.38 -2.50 -0.90
N GLU A 689 -38.64 -3.61 -0.79
CA GLU A 689 -38.10 -4.13 0.47
C GLU A 689 -37.12 -3.12 1.11
N LYS A 690 -36.27 -2.45 0.32
CA LYS A 690 -35.42 -1.35 0.82
C LYS A 690 -36.28 -0.21 1.37
N LEU A 691 -37.28 0.26 0.61
CA LEU A 691 -38.14 1.38 1.04
C LEU A 691 -38.96 1.04 2.28
N GLN A 692 -39.38 -0.23 2.45
CA GLN A 692 -40.03 -0.70 3.67
C GLN A 692 -39.08 -0.73 4.87
N MET A 693 -37.83 -1.19 4.70
CA MET A 693 -36.81 -1.12 5.75
C MET A 693 -36.46 0.31 6.14
N GLU A 694 -36.32 1.20 5.15
CA GLU A 694 -35.98 2.62 5.32
C GLU A 694 -37.12 3.38 6.02
N ALA A 695 -38.38 3.12 5.64
CA ALA A 695 -39.56 3.63 6.34
C ALA A 695 -39.68 3.08 7.78
N SER A 696 -39.32 1.81 8.01
CA SER A 696 -39.33 1.20 9.34
C SER A 696 -38.25 1.81 10.24
N GLN A 697 -37.06 2.05 9.72
CA GLN A 697 -35.97 2.72 10.42
C GLN A 697 -36.34 4.17 10.77
N LEU A 698 -36.86 4.94 9.80
CA LEU A 698 -37.32 6.32 10.04
C LEU A 698 -38.48 6.36 11.06
N GLY A 699 -39.37 5.37 11.05
CA GLY A 699 -40.40 5.20 12.06
C GLY A 699 -39.83 4.95 13.46
N ALA A 700 -38.83 4.06 13.58
CA ALA A 700 -38.15 3.78 14.84
C ALA A 700 -37.33 4.98 15.37
N GLU A 701 -36.65 5.71 14.49
CA GLU A 701 -35.92 6.94 14.83
C GLU A 701 -36.86 8.07 15.26
N ALA A 702 -38.01 8.23 14.58
CA ALA A 702 -39.06 9.16 14.97
C ALA A 702 -39.67 8.79 16.33
N ALA A 703 -39.93 7.49 16.58
CA ALA A 703 -40.41 6.99 17.86
C ALA A 703 -39.38 7.24 18.99
N MET A 704 -38.10 6.90 18.80
CA MET A 704 -37.05 7.20 19.77
C MET A 704 -36.87 8.71 20.01
N SER A 705 -37.02 9.54 18.98
CA SER A 705 -36.98 11.01 19.09
C SER A 705 -38.16 11.56 19.90
N ALA A 706 -39.37 11.00 19.70
CA ALA A 706 -40.55 11.33 20.49
C ALA A 706 -40.42 10.86 21.95
N MET A 707 -39.97 9.63 22.18
CA MET A 707 -39.70 9.09 23.53
C MET A 707 -38.64 9.91 24.28
N ARG A 708 -37.57 10.35 23.58
CA ARG A 708 -36.56 11.24 24.16
C ARG A 708 -37.17 12.58 24.58
N LYS A 709 -37.93 13.24 23.71
CA LYS A 709 -38.64 14.49 24.04
C LYS A 709 -39.62 14.33 25.22
N LEU A 710 -40.30 13.19 25.31
CA LEU A 710 -41.18 12.88 26.44
C LEU A 710 -40.38 12.67 27.73
N ALA A 711 -39.22 12.01 27.68
CA ALA A 711 -38.33 11.86 28.83
C ALA A 711 -37.74 13.22 29.28
N ASP A 712 -37.33 14.06 28.33
CA ASP A 712 -36.83 15.41 28.58
C ASP A 712 -37.91 16.29 29.23
N LEU A 713 -39.15 16.28 28.70
CA LEU A 713 -40.30 16.99 29.30
C LEU A 713 -40.69 16.43 30.67
N THR A 714 -40.62 15.12 30.88
CA THR A 714 -40.89 14.48 32.19
C THR A 714 -39.83 14.91 33.21
N LYS A 715 -38.57 15.00 32.79
CA LYS A 715 -37.47 15.52 33.61
C LYS A 715 -37.66 17.00 33.93
N GLU A 716 -38.06 17.82 32.97
CA GLU A 716 -38.33 19.24 33.20
C GLU A 716 -39.52 19.45 34.15
N LEU A 717 -40.57 18.62 34.05
CA LEU A 717 -41.69 18.60 35.01
C LEU A 717 -41.26 18.19 36.43
N LEU A 718 -40.35 17.22 36.55
CA LEU A 718 -39.74 16.86 37.83
C LEU A 718 -38.89 18.01 38.41
N GLU A 719 -38.01 18.62 37.61
CA GLU A 719 -37.21 19.78 38.02
C GLU A 719 -38.08 21.01 38.38
N GLN A 720 -39.26 21.17 37.75
CA GLN A 720 -40.25 22.20 38.13
C GLN A 720 -41.03 21.86 39.41
N ASN A 721 -41.34 20.57 39.65
CA ASN A 721 -41.91 20.12 40.92
C ASN A 721 -40.91 20.30 42.07
N ASP A 722 -39.65 19.91 41.90
CA ASP A 722 -38.61 20.11 42.91
C ASP A 722 -38.40 21.60 43.23
N ARG A 723 -38.32 22.47 42.21
CA ARG A 723 -38.22 23.93 42.42
C ARG A 723 -39.45 24.53 43.09
N SER A 724 -40.66 24.04 42.79
CA SER A 724 -41.88 24.50 43.46
C SER A 724 -42.06 23.93 44.87
N MET A 725 -41.38 22.82 45.20
CA MET A 725 -41.23 22.32 46.57
C MET A 725 -40.17 23.08 47.37
N GLU A 726 -39.15 23.63 46.72
CA GLU A 726 -38.09 24.45 47.33
C GLU A 726 -38.58 25.87 47.71
N ILE A 727 -39.49 26.46 46.93
CA ILE A 727 -40.13 27.77 47.21
C ILE A 727 -40.93 27.80 48.53
N VAL A 728 -41.26 26.65 49.12
CA VAL A 728 -42.10 26.54 50.33
C VAL A 728 -41.34 26.90 51.64
N LYS A 729 -40.02 27.16 51.60
CA LYS A 729 -39.20 27.33 52.81
C LYS A 729 -38.89 28.76 53.29
N ASP A 730 -39.03 29.79 52.45
CA ASP A 730 -38.58 31.15 52.79
C ASP A 730 -39.61 32.27 52.48
N VAL A 731 -40.77 32.26 53.17
CA VAL A 731 -41.55 33.48 53.45
C VAL A 731 -42.26 33.36 54.81
N GLU A 732 -41.86 34.16 55.80
CA GLU A 732 -42.73 34.48 56.95
C GLU A 732 -43.52 35.77 56.69
N ILE A 733 -44.85 35.64 56.74
CA ILE A 733 -45.82 36.64 57.25
C ILE A 733 -45.67 38.09 56.75
N ASN A 734 -46.51 38.48 55.78
CA ASN A 734 -47.57 39.47 56.08
C ASN A 734 -48.73 39.50 55.07
N ASP A 735 -49.84 40.05 55.54
CA ASP A 735 -51.19 40.06 54.96
C ASP A 735 -51.32 40.79 53.59
N VAL A 736 -51.97 40.13 52.61
CA VAL A 736 -53.14 40.67 51.86
C VAL A 736 -53.80 39.55 51.03
N SER A 737 -55.13 39.44 51.18
CA SER A 737 -56.11 38.67 50.38
C SER A 737 -55.70 38.16 48.97
N CYS A 738 -55.80 36.84 48.73
CA CYS A 738 -56.34 36.31 47.46
C CYS A 738 -56.86 34.85 47.54
N ASN A 739 -57.94 34.53 46.83
CA ASN A 739 -58.51 33.17 46.71
C ASN A 739 -57.93 32.42 45.49
N SER A 740 -56.96 31.52 45.67
CA SER A 740 -56.42 30.75 44.53
C SER A 740 -55.70 29.41 44.84
N ILE A 741 -55.77 28.88 46.06
CA ILE A 741 -55.04 27.65 46.43
C ILE A 741 -55.74 26.35 45.93
N THR A 742 -57.05 26.39 45.65
CA THR A 742 -57.86 25.23 45.21
C THR A 742 -57.66 24.82 43.73
N MET A 743 -56.64 25.32 43.04
CA MET A 743 -56.42 25.14 41.59
C MET A 743 -55.04 24.57 41.21
N ARG A 744 -54.33 23.89 42.13
CA ARG A 744 -53.00 23.28 41.83
C ARG A 744 -52.81 21.83 42.30
N THR A 745 -53.89 21.08 42.50
CA THR A 745 -53.85 19.62 42.71
C THR A 745 -54.46 18.84 41.54
N GLY A 746 -55.56 19.33 40.95
CA GLY A 746 -56.23 18.66 39.83
C GLY A 746 -55.33 18.40 38.62
N GLY A 747 -54.48 19.36 38.25
CA GLY A 747 -53.54 19.22 37.15
C GLY A 747 -52.46 18.14 37.36
N LEU A 748 -52.20 17.72 38.61
CA LEU A 748 -51.24 16.65 38.90
C LEU A 748 -51.89 15.27 38.72
N GLU A 749 -53.12 15.07 39.21
CA GLU A 749 -53.91 13.87 38.86
C GLU A 749 -54.20 13.78 37.34
N GLU A 750 -54.42 14.91 36.67
CA GLU A 750 -54.72 14.95 35.24
C GLU A 750 -53.47 14.65 34.40
N ALA A 751 -52.30 15.16 34.80
CA ALA A 751 -51.01 14.76 34.24
C ALA A 751 -50.70 13.26 34.50
N GLU A 752 -50.94 12.75 35.70
CA GLU A 752 -50.72 11.33 36.04
C GLU A 752 -51.63 10.39 35.22
N LYS A 753 -52.89 10.78 35.01
CA LYS A 753 -53.84 10.07 34.13
C LYS A 753 -53.40 10.11 32.67
N GLU A 754 -52.97 11.26 32.15
CA GLU A 754 -52.56 11.36 30.74
C GLU A 754 -51.19 10.72 30.49
N VAL A 755 -50.25 10.74 31.44
CA VAL A 755 -49.01 9.94 31.39
C VAL A 755 -49.33 8.44 31.37
N SER A 756 -50.24 7.97 32.24
CA SER A 756 -50.69 6.57 32.25
C SER A 756 -51.32 6.17 30.91
N ARG A 757 -52.10 7.07 30.31
CA ARG A 757 -52.76 6.89 29.01
C ARG A 757 -51.76 6.88 27.85
N LEU A 758 -50.75 7.76 27.87
CA LEU A 758 -49.64 7.77 26.90
C LEU A 758 -48.79 6.51 27.01
N PHE A 759 -48.58 5.98 28.22
CA PHE A 759 -47.89 4.71 28.44
C PHE A 759 -48.66 3.54 27.81
N CYS A 760 -49.97 3.45 28.06
CA CYS A 760 -50.84 2.45 27.42
C CYS A 760 -50.85 2.59 25.88
N LEU A 761 -50.90 3.83 25.36
CA LEU A 761 -50.85 4.08 23.91
C LEU A 761 -49.53 3.63 23.29
N THR A 762 -48.42 3.82 24.01
CA THR A 762 -47.08 3.40 23.58
C THR A 762 -46.94 1.88 23.61
N GLU A 763 -47.42 1.21 24.67
CA GLU A 763 -47.46 -0.25 24.76
C GLU A 763 -48.33 -0.86 23.64
N GLN A 764 -49.45 -0.22 23.30
CA GLN A 764 -50.31 -0.63 22.19
C GLN A 764 -49.63 -0.43 20.83
N LEU A 765 -48.96 0.71 20.60
CA LEU A 765 -48.20 0.97 19.37
C LEU A 765 -47.01 0.01 19.18
N VAL A 766 -46.34 -0.41 20.26
CA VAL A 766 -45.26 -1.42 20.20
C VAL A 766 -45.81 -2.79 19.76
N LYS A 767 -47.02 -3.16 20.23
CA LYS A 767 -47.71 -4.40 19.83
C LYS A 767 -48.21 -4.34 18.39
N ASP A 768 -48.81 -3.22 17.98
CA ASP A 768 -49.28 -3.00 16.61
C ASP A 768 -48.11 -2.92 15.60
N ALA A 769 -46.92 -2.49 16.03
CA ALA A 769 -45.68 -2.52 15.25
C ALA A 769 -45.08 -3.93 15.08
N GLY A 770 -45.67 -4.97 15.67
CA GLY A 770 -45.30 -6.37 15.43
C GLY A 770 -44.03 -6.85 16.13
N PHE A 771 -43.49 -6.08 17.08
CA PHE A 771 -42.41 -6.55 17.97
C PHE A 771 -42.96 -7.65 18.89
N LYS A 772 -42.68 -8.91 18.55
CA LYS A 772 -42.92 -10.04 19.44
C LYS A 772 -42.06 -9.89 20.70
N ASP A 773 -42.63 -10.23 21.85
CA ASP A 773 -42.01 -10.04 23.16
C ASP A 773 -40.67 -10.80 23.32
N THR A 774 -39.56 -10.14 22.99
CA THR A 774 -38.20 -10.57 23.36
C THR A 774 -37.77 -9.89 24.65
N GLU A 775 -38.20 -10.47 25.77
CA GLU A 775 -37.59 -10.38 27.11
C GLU A 775 -36.95 -9.03 27.50
N LEU A 776 -37.75 -7.96 27.55
CA LEU A 776 -37.42 -6.79 28.39
C LEU A 776 -37.74 -7.09 29.86
N SER A 777 -36.98 -8.01 30.44
CA SER A 777 -36.76 -8.03 31.90
C SER A 777 -35.66 -7.04 32.23
N LEU A 778 -35.92 -6.16 33.20
CA LEU A 778 -35.04 -5.09 33.68
C LEU A 778 -34.78 -5.30 35.18
#